data_AF-A0A1J5FSG0-F1
#
_entry.id   AF-A0A1J5FSG0-F1
#
_cell.length_a   1.000
_cell.length_b   1.000
_cell.length_c   1.000
_cell.angle_alpha   90.00
_cell.angle_beta   90.00
_cell.angle_gamma   90.00
#
_symmetry.space_group_name_H-M   'P 1'
#
loop_
_entity.id
_entity.type
_entity.pdbx_description
1 polymer ?
#
loop_
_entity_poly.entity_id
_entity_poly.type
_entity_poly.pdbx_seq_one_letter_code
_entity_poly.pdbx_strand_id
1 'polypeptide(L)'
;MNLPFIKKQKETKDFFLSLLIKPYRIAAILFEKTNSNLLIVSTKEEELEKEVNSISGEELVEVSDKVISFVEESVPQGTALEKTILAVPYDWISEGEIKREYLNLLKNVRDELGLVIEGFIVSIEAIIRFLQEKEGAPISSIFVEIAKNTIFIYVVRAGNIIEVKSTEAEGGIVETVEKLFLSIEKLNNLPPKLVLLDYEDGENIQQEFLSYSWSKDIPFLHVPQVVVLEKGFENEAVINGVANKMKSDVLQDVKSGVPDIDDKKSFEETPSDEFGFLKEKDVDEKKEYIEAEGNLVPVLNMEFGENKKNIEDDEYKEIPKPHNKKNYMGIFLPALSLLKKIKMPKIKGMFFNNFVKIPIGRRAIIGGILAAAVAIFLSAIYYNFILKASVTVFSDQKEFNKDTSIILAPNGETKENTLKITTITEEVSGDGTNPATGKKETGEKARGEVTIYNKTEEKKTFPKGTVIVGSNSLEFRLTDEVTVASTSSFATNFSNVKAKVEASTFGKEYNLPSGTNFTVKNNSSTNFIAKNDSAFSGGTKKETKVVSKQDIEDAKNSLTSDLAKKALAQAGSKLGEGEALVPAQIAEDVTSEKLSKKEGEEADIVSVSETIKFTLGIYTKKELEQLIKGISDGQIPDSYELIYDSSRVEMKNVRVGKKDTVEANLSVQAKFIPHIDIKKLTNSIRGKGIAKAEEILKSTTGVTDQKIILIRKFPFLPSLLPQNAKNITIDIKT
;
A
#
# COMPACT_ATOMS: atom_id res chain seq x y z
N MET A 1 50.27 -34.35 -7.38
CA MET A 1 49.23 -33.54 -8.05
C MET A 1 47.92 -33.83 -7.35
N ASN A 2 47.44 -32.89 -6.53
CA ASN A 2 46.14 -32.95 -5.85
C ASN A 2 45.27 -31.84 -6.44
N LEU A 3 44.12 -32.19 -7.00
CA LEU A 3 43.09 -31.25 -7.44
C LEU A 3 42.20 -30.87 -6.24
N PRO A 4 41.85 -29.59 -6.06
CA PRO A 4 41.02 -29.17 -4.95
C PRO A 4 39.54 -29.45 -5.29
N PHE A 5 38.89 -30.26 -4.46
CA PHE A 5 37.44 -30.37 -4.43
C PHE A 5 36.86 -29.05 -3.91
N ILE A 6 36.10 -28.35 -4.76
CA ILE A 6 35.21 -27.26 -4.35
C ILE A 6 34.12 -27.89 -3.48
N LYS A 7 34.22 -27.73 -2.15
CA LYS A 7 33.07 -27.89 -1.25
C LYS A 7 32.07 -26.78 -1.61
N LYS A 8 30.95 -27.16 -2.22
CA LYS A 8 29.74 -26.33 -2.23
C LYS A 8 29.44 -26.01 -0.76
N GLN A 9 29.53 -24.74 -0.37
CA GLN A 9 28.96 -24.28 0.90
C GLN A 9 27.47 -24.65 0.86
N LYS A 10 27.04 -25.45 1.83
CA LYS A 10 25.64 -25.79 2.05
C LYS A 10 25.01 -24.52 2.62
N GLU A 11 24.16 -23.83 1.85
CA GLU A 11 23.39 -22.70 2.35
C GLU A 11 22.65 -23.14 3.62
N THR A 12 22.86 -22.43 4.72
CA THR A 12 22.10 -22.60 5.96
C THR A 12 20.73 -21.98 5.74
N LYS A 13 19.68 -22.82 5.80
CA LYS A 13 18.28 -22.37 5.72
C LYS A 13 17.79 -22.19 7.14
N ASP A 14 17.36 -20.99 7.46
CA ASP A 14 16.87 -20.66 8.79
C ASP A 14 15.33 -20.75 8.78
N PHE A 15 14.77 -21.50 9.74
CA PHE A 15 13.33 -21.69 9.88
C PHE A 15 12.79 -20.91 11.07
N PHE A 16 11.66 -20.24 10.87
CA PHE A 16 11.01 -19.39 11.86
C PHE A 16 9.57 -19.85 12.07
N LEU A 17 9.07 -19.73 13.29
CA LEU A 17 7.69 -20.03 13.65
C LEU A 17 6.97 -18.74 14.01
N SER A 18 5.75 -18.55 13.51
CA SER A 18 4.80 -17.62 14.10
C SER A 18 3.65 -18.39 14.72
N LEU A 19 3.40 -18.14 16.01
CA LEU A 19 2.24 -18.66 16.73
C LEU A 19 1.21 -17.54 16.81
N LEU A 20 0.08 -17.73 16.13
CA LEU A 20 -1.02 -16.78 16.04
C LEU A 20 -2.07 -17.18 17.07
N ILE A 21 -2.32 -16.27 18.01
CA ILE A 21 -3.33 -16.39 19.03
C ILE A 21 -4.51 -15.51 18.59
N LYS A 22 -5.63 -16.15 18.25
CA LYS A 22 -6.87 -15.47 17.83
C LYS A 22 -7.96 -15.71 18.88
N PRO A 23 -9.04 -14.90 18.89
CA PRO A 23 -10.08 -15.02 19.90
C PRO A 23 -10.65 -16.43 20.08
N TYR A 24 -10.80 -17.21 19.00
CA TYR A 24 -11.32 -18.59 19.06
C TYR A 24 -10.50 -19.60 18.25
N ARG A 25 -9.27 -19.26 17.87
CA ARG A 25 -8.42 -20.13 17.06
C ARG A 25 -6.97 -19.95 17.47
N ILE A 26 -6.19 -21.02 17.41
CA ILE A 26 -4.74 -20.96 17.50
C ILE A 26 -4.19 -21.46 16.17
N ALA A 27 -3.24 -20.74 15.59
CA ALA A 27 -2.59 -21.14 14.36
C ALA A 27 -1.07 -21.07 14.48
N ALA A 28 -0.38 -21.93 13.73
CA ALA A 28 1.05 -21.91 13.56
C ALA A 28 1.37 -21.71 12.08
N ILE A 29 2.34 -20.85 11.79
CA ILE A 29 2.90 -20.68 10.45
C ILE A 29 4.41 -20.89 10.52
N LEU A 30 4.92 -21.82 9.71
CA LEU A 30 6.34 -22.07 9.53
C LEU A 30 6.85 -21.29 8.31
N PHE A 31 7.93 -20.54 8.49
CA PHE A 31 8.58 -19.79 7.42
C PHE A 31 10.00 -20.29 7.18
N GLU A 32 10.40 -20.29 5.91
CA GLU A 32 11.79 -20.45 5.49
C GLU A 32 12.34 -19.07 5.09
N LYS A 33 13.45 -18.66 5.70
CA LYS A 33 14.18 -17.46 5.31
C LYS A 33 15.24 -17.81 4.26
N THR A 34 15.15 -17.16 3.10
CA THR A 34 16.15 -17.28 2.02
C THR A 34 16.68 -15.90 1.65
N ASN A 35 17.93 -15.61 2.00
CA ASN A 35 18.67 -14.36 1.76
C ASN A 35 17.99 -13.07 2.30
N SER A 36 16.79 -12.73 1.84
CA SER A 36 15.97 -11.55 2.22
C SER A 36 14.45 -11.77 2.18
N ASN A 37 13.96 -12.96 1.80
CA ASN A 37 12.52 -13.27 1.67
C ASN A 37 12.08 -14.33 2.69
N LEU A 38 10.87 -14.19 3.21
CA LEU A 38 10.20 -15.22 4.02
C LEU A 38 9.18 -15.96 3.14
N LEU A 39 9.27 -17.28 3.10
CA LEU A 39 8.32 -18.15 2.38
C LEU A 39 7.54 -19.00 3.37
N ILE A 40 6.22 -19.07 3.22
CA ILE A 40 5.41 -20.02 4.01
C ILE A 40 5.74 -21.43 3.55
N VAL A 41 6.16 -22.27 4.51
CA VAL A 41 6.43 -23.69 4.29
C VAL A 41 5.20 -24.52 4.66
N SER A 42 4.58 -24.20 5.81
CA SER A 42 3.42 -24.90 6.32
C SER A 42 2.57 -23.99 7.21
N THR A 43 1.27 -24.24 7.25
CA THR A 43 0.32 -23.53 8.10
C THR A 43 -0.68 -24.53 8.69
N LYS A 44 -0.99 -24.37 9.96
CA LYS A 44 -2.03 -25.14 10.65
C LYS A 44 -2.83 -24.23 11.56
N GLU A 45 -4.14 -24.42 11.58
CA GLU A 45 -5.05 -23.74 12.48
C GLU A 45 -5.97 -24.76 13.14
N GLU A 46 -6.31 -24.49 14.40
CA GLU A 46 -7.21 -25.29 15.23
C GLU A 46 -8.19 -24.35 15.94
N GLU A 47 -9.46 -24.74 15.97
CA GLU A 47 -10.51 -23.98 16.64
C GLU A 47 -10.58 -24.30 18.13
N LEU A 48 -10.83 -23.28 18.93
CA LEU A 48 -11.06 -23.38 20.37
C LEU A 48 -12.56 -23.51 20.63
N GLU A 49 -12.96 -24.27 21.65
CA GLU A 49 -14.37 -24.33 22.06
C GLU A 49 -14.82 -23.02 22.72
N LYS A 50 -13.95 -22.43 23.53
CA LYS A 50 -14.14 -21.16 24.26
C LYS A 50 -13.24 -20.07 23.70
N GLU A 51 -13.51 -18.83 24.12
CA GLU A 51 -12.63 -17.71 23.80
C GLU A 51 -11.27 -17.91 24.46
N VAL A 52 -10.19 -17.50 23.80
CA VAL A 52 -8.81 -17.65 24.27
C VAL A 52 -8.56 -16.96 25.61
N ASN A 53 -9.33 -15.92 25.92
CA ASN A 53 -9.29 -15.23 27.21
C ASN A 53 -9.88 -16.07 28.36
N SER A 54 -10.64 -17.13 28.03
CA SER A 54 -11.37 -17.99 28.97
C SER A 54 -10.78 -19.40 29.11
N ILE A 55 -9.72 -19.74 28.36
CA ILE A 55 -9.07 -21.05 28.43
C ILE A 55 -7.94 -21.06 29.47
N SER A 56 -7.58 -22.26 29.92
CA SER A 56 -6.46 -22.43 30.84
C SER A 56 -5.11 -22.39 30.12
N GLY A 57 -4.03 -22.14 30.86
CA GLY A 57 -2.67 -22.22 30.29
C GLY A 57 -2.32 -23.62 29.78
N GLU A 58 -2.82 -24.67 30.43
CA GLU A 58 -2.64 -26.07 29.98
C GLU A 58 -3.33 -26.33 28.63
N GLU A 59 -4.56 -25.83 28.48
CA GLU A 59 -5.33 -25.94 27.23
C GLU A 59 -4.65 -25.15 26.10
N LEU A 60 -4.13 -23.94 26.39
CA LEU A 60 -3.38 -23.17 25.40
C LEU A 60 -2.09 -23.87 24.97
N VAL A 61 -1.37 -24.52 25.90
CA VAL A 61 -0.18 -25.33 25.62
C VAL A 61 -0.54 -26.52 24.73
N GLU A 62 -1.59 -27.27 25.07
CA GLU A 62 -2.03 -28.45 24.31
C GLU A 62 -2.38 -28.11 22.85
N VAL A 63 -3.17 -27.05 22.65
CA VAL A 63 -3.57 -26.64 21.30
C VAL A 63 -2.37 -26.07 20.53
N SER A 64 -1.49 -25.31 21.20
CA SER A 64 -0.27 -24.79 20.59
C SER A 64 0.67 -25.91 20.15
N ASP A 65 0.90 -26.93 21.00
CA ASP A 65 1.70 -28.10 20.67
C ASP A 65 1.18 -28.81 19.42
N LYS A 66 -0.14 -29.00 19.34
CA LYS A 66 -0.79 -29.64 18.18
C LYS A 66 -0.55 -28.90 16.88
N VAL A 67 -0.70 -27.57 16.87
CA VAL A 67 -0.49 -26.78 15.64
C VAL A 67 0.99 -26.66 15.27
N ILE A 68 1.87 -26.55 16.27
CA ILE A 68 3.32 -26.45 16.09
C ILE A 68 3.88 -27.77 15.55
N SER A 69 3.56 -28.88 16.21
CA SER A 69 3.98 -30.23 15.79
C SER A 69 3.63 -30.50 14.33
N PHE A 70 2.43 -30.11 13.88
CA PHE A 70 2.02 -30.28 12.48
C PHE A 70 2.89 -29.50 11.51
N VAL A 71 3.20 -28.23 11.81
CA VAL A 71 4.01 -27.42 10.89
C VAL A 71 5.47 -27.84 10.91
N GLU A 72 5.97 -28.32 12.05
CA GLU A 72 7.33 -28.84 12.23
C GLU A 72 7.61 -30.12 11.42
N GLU A 73 6.59 -30.92 11.08
CA GLU A 73 6.76 -32.07 10.18
C GLU A 73 7.36 -31.69 8.81
N SER A 74 7.24 -30.41 8.42
CA SER A 74 7.78 -29.88 7.17
C SER A 74 9.23 -29.40 7.28
N VAL A 75 9.84 -29.42 8.47
CA VAL A 75 11.23 -29.00 8.70
C VAL A 75 12.20 -30.15 8.36
N PRO A 76 13.25 -29.92 7.55
CA PRO A 76 14.24 -30.95 7.22
C PRO A 76 14.98 -31.49 8.45
N GLN A 77 15.15 -32.81 8.54
CA GLN A 77 15.83 -33.49 9.65
C GLN A 77 17.23 -32.90 9.92
N GLY A 78 17.47 -32.54 11.18
CA GLY A 78 18.73 -31.96 11.65
C GLY A 78 18.83 -30.44 11.55
N THR A 79 17.72 -29.75 11.27
CA THR A 79 17.61 -28.28 11.33
C THR A 79 16.89 -27.89 12.62
N ALA A 80 17.42 -26.93 13.37
CA ALA A 80 16.77 -26.41 14.57
C ALA A 80 15.74 -25.34 14.17
N LEU A 81 14.57 -25.35 14.81
CA LEU A 81 13.68 -24.21 14.79
C LEU A 81 14.31 -23.13 15.69
N GLU A 82 14.76 -22.03 15.11
CA GLU A 82 15.62 -21.10 15.85
C GLU A 82 14.81 -20.11 16.69
N LYS A 83 13.66 -19.63 16.17
CA LYS A 83 12.98 -18.43 16.67
C LYS A 83 11.48 -18.45 16.46
N THR A 84 10.73 -18.01 17.47
CA THR A 84 9.26 -17.89 17.49
C THR A 84 8.84 -16.44 17.66
N ILE A 85 7.89 -15.98 16.84
CA ILE A 85 7.22 -14.69 17.01
C ILE A 85 5.75 -14.93 17.33
N LEU A 86 5.22 -14.19 18.30
CA LEU A 86 3.81 -14.27 18.65
C LEU A 86 3.00 -13.25 17.85
N ALA A 87 1.89 -13.66 17.25
CA ALA A 87 0.87 -12.72 16.81
C ALA A 87 -0.29 -12.77 17.81
N VAL A 88 -0.51 -11.68 18.53
CA VAL A 88 -1.45 -11.64 19.66
C VAL A 88 -2.68 -10.77 19.35
N PRO A 89 -3.81 -11.03 20.03
CA PRO A 89 -5.00 -10.18 19.94
C PRO A 89 -4.74 -8.74 20.39
N TYR A 90 -5.51 -7.79 19.86
CA TYR A 90 -5.36 -6.37 20.21
C TYR A 90 -5.68 -6.08 21.68
N ASP A 91 -6.68 -6.76 22.24
CA ASP A 91 -7.12 -6.62 23.63
C ASP A 91 -6.10 -7.17 24.64
N TRP A 92 -5.08 -7.90 24.20
CA TRP A 92 -3.96 -8.33 25.03
C TRP A 92 -2.94 -7.22 25.29
N ILE A 93 -3.05 -6.10 24.57
CA ILE A 93 -2.08 -5.00 24.62
C ILE A 93 -2.59 -3.84 25.47
N SER A 94 -1.67 -3.24 26.23
CA SER A 94 -1.88 -1.99 26.96
C SER A 94 -0.57 -1.20 26.92
N GLU A 95 -0.65 0.08 26.51
CA GLU A 95 0.52 0.97 26.42
C GLU A 95 1.67 0.42 25.54
N GLY A 96 1.34 -0.41 24.55
CA GLY A 96 2.33 -1.02 23.64
C GLY A 96 2.97 -2.31 24.17
N GLU A 97 2.58 -2.78 25.36
CA GLU A 97 3.07 -4.03 25.96
C GLU A 97 1.93 -5.04 26.18
N ILE A 98 2.28 -6.33 26.27
CA ILE A 98 1.30 -7.38 26.61
C ILE A 98 0.91 -7.26 28.09
N LYS A 99 -0.40 -7.24 28.38
CA LYS A 99 -0.95 -7.17 29.74
C LYS A 99 -0.43 -8.32 30.60
N ARG A 100 -0.19 -8.04 31.89
CA ARG A 100 0.40 -8.98 32.86
C ARG A 100 -0.36 -10.32 32.97
N GLU A 101 -1.68 -10.29 32.82
CA GLU A 101 -2.53 -11.48 32.88
C GLU A 101 -2.23 -12.51 31.77
N TYR A 102 -1.91 -12.05 30.56
CA TYR A 102 -1.59 -12.92 29.41
C TYR A 102 -0.11 -13.32 29.37
N LEU A 103 0.78 -12.55 30.00
CA LEU A 103 2.20 -12.90 30.09
C LEU A 103 2.42 -14.25 30.79
N ASN A 104 1.62 -14.59 31.80
CA ASN A 104 1.74 -15.87 32.49
C ASN A 104 1.32 -17.04 31.59
N LEU A 105 0.28 -16.86 30.77
CA LEU A 105 -0.15 -17.86 29.80
C LEU A 105 0.94 -18.10 28.74
N LEU A 106 1.51 -17.02 28.21
CA LEU A 106 2.58 -17.09 27.21
C LEU A 106 3.89 -17.68 27.76
N LYS A 107 4.19 -17.44 29.04
CA LYS A 107 5.32 -18.07 29.73
C LYS A 107 5.13 -19.59 29.83
N ASN A 108 3.93 -20.06 30.14
CA ASN A 108 3.65 -21.50 30.17
C ASN A 108 3.84 -22.13 28.79
N VAL A 109 3.32 -21.50 27.73
CA VAL A 109 3.52 -21.96 26.34
C VAL A 109 5.00 -22.00 25.98
N ARG A 110 5.76 -20.97 26.35
CA ARG A 110 7.21 -20.91 26.11
C ARG A 110 7.95 -22.05 26.81
N ASP A 111 7.71 -22.21 28.11
CA ASP A 111 8.49 -23.10 28.97
C ASP A 111 8.15 -24.58 28.72
N GLU A 112 6.87 -24.91 28.53
CA GLU A 112 6.42 -26.28 28.26
C GLU A 112 6.76 -26.75 26.84
N LEU A 113 6.71 -25.85 25.84
CA LEU A 113 7.01 -26.18 24.44
C LEU A 113 8.46 -25.87 24.04
N GLY A 114 9.28 -25.37 24.97
CA GLY A 114 10.70 -25.08 24.72
C GLY A 114 10.94 -24.01 23.63
N LEU A 115 10.03 -23.05 23.49
CA LEU A 115 10.08 -22.05 22.43
C LEU A 115 11.03 -20.89 22.76
N VAL A 116 11.80 -20.44 21.77
CA VAL A 116 12.60 -19.21 21.86
C VAL A 116 11.77 -18.06 21.29
N ILE A 117 11.11 -17.28 22.16
CA ILE A 117 10.27 -16.17 21.72
C ILE A 117 11.14 -14.91 21.55
N GLU A 118 11.17 -14.36 20.33
CA GLU A 118 11.94 -13.15 20.00
C GLU A 118 11.12 -11.87 20.18
N GLY A 119 9.80 -11.98 20.11
CA GLY A 119 8.90 -10.84 20.26
C GLY A 119 7.48 -11.15 19.85
N PHE A 120 6.68 -10.09 19.75
CA PHE A 120 5.30 -10.18 19.31
C PHE A 120 4.94 -9.09 18.30
N ILE A 121 3.89 -9.35 17.55
CA ILE A 121 3.16 -8.39 16.72
C ILE A 121 1.68 -8.44 17.09
N VAL A 122 0.96 -7.35 16.83
CA VAL A 122 -0.49 -7.29 17.05
C VAL A 122 -1.20 -7.63 15.74
N SER A 123 -2.05 -8.66 15.73
CA SER A 123 -2.60 -9.24 14.50
C SER A 123 -3.34 -8.19 13.65
N ILE A 124 -4.24 -7.42 14.24
CA ILE A 124 -5.00 -6.39 13.51
C ILE A 124 -4.12 -5.24 13.02
N GLU A 125 -3.06 -4.87 13.76
CA GLU A 125 -2.13 -3.84 13.30
C GLU A 125 -1.31 -4.31 12.10
N ALA A 126 -0.91 -5.58 12.09
CA ALA A 126 -0.25 -6.19 10.95
C ALA A 126 -1.16 -6.19 9.71
N ILE A 127 -2.45 -6.54 9.87
CA ILE A 127 -3.46 -6.48 8.80
C ILE A 127 -3.62 -5.05 8.28
N ILE A 128 -3.78 -4.06 9.16
CA ILE A 128 -3.94 -2.65 8.79
C ILE A 128 -2.73 -2.17 8.01
N ARG A 129 -1.52 -2.38 8.54
CA ARG A 129 -0.27 -1.96 7.89
C ARG A 129 -0.10 -2.64 6.53
N PHE A 130 -0.36 -3.94 6.44
CA PHE A 130 -0.24 -4.66 5.19
C PHE A 130 -1.27 -4.18 4.15
N LEU A 131 -2.49 -3.85 4.57
CA LEU A 131 -3.49 -3.26 3.70
C LEU A 131 -3.10 -1.86 3.24
N GLN A 132 -2.51 -1.04 4.12
CA GLN A 132 -1.95 0.27 3.74
C GLN A 132 -0.81 0.14 2.73
N GLU A 133 0.08 -0.85 2.91
CA GLU A 133 1.17 -1.13 1.96
C GLU A 133 0.63 -1.57 0.59
N LYS A 134 -0.42 -2.41 0.56
CA LYS A 134 -1.09 -2.83 -0.68
C LYS A 134 -1.84 -1.67 -1.37
N GLU A 135 -2.52 -0.82 -0.61
CA GLU A 135 -3.30 0.31 -1.14
C GLU A 135 -2.44 1.56 -1.44
N GLY A 136 -1.20 1.63 -0.93
CA GLY A 136 -0.26 2.73 -1.19
C GLY A 136 -0.65 4.06 -0.52
N ALA A 137 -1.62 4.05 0.40
CA ALA A 137 -2.12 5.24 1.10
C ALA A 137 -2.57 4.90 2.55
N PRO A 138 -2.57 5.89 3.46
CA PRO A 138 -3.10 5.70 4.81
C PRO A 138 -4.59 5.32 4.78
N ILE A 139 -4.93 4.20 5.42
CA ILE A 139 -6.31 3.69 5.40
C ILE A 139 -7.15 4.37 6.49
N SER A 140 -8.35 4.81 6.11
CA SER A 140 -9.40 5.22 7.05
C SER A 140 -10.61 4.35 6.83
N SER A 141 -10.80 3.36 7.70
CA SER A 141 -11.81 2.31 7.55
C SER A 141 -12.18 1.76 8.92
N ILE A 142 -13.34 1.12 9.00
CA ILE A 142 -13.75 0.37 10.18
C ILE A 142 -13.54 -1.10 9.85
N PHE A 143 -12.70 -1.77 10.63
CA PHE A 143 -12.54 -3.21 10.52
C PHE A 143 -13.56 -3.89 11.42
N VAL A 144 -14.28 -4.86 10.89
CA VAL A 144 -15.25 -5.65 11.63
C VAL A 144 -14.76 -7.09 11.65
N GLU A 145 -14.46 -7.57 12.85
CA GLU A 145 -14.04 -8.93 13.11
C GLU A 145 -15.18 -9.69 13.78
N ILE A 146 -15.59 -10.78 13.16
CA ILE A 146 -16.68 -11.62 13.64
C ILE A 146 -16.05 -12.93 14.09
N ALA A 147 -16.02 -13.14 15.40
CA ALA A 147 -15.37 -14.27 16.04
C ALA A 147 -16.42 -15.10 16.79
N LYS A 148 -16.94 -16.15 16.12
CA LYS A 148 -18.12 -16.92 16.56
C LYS A 148 -19.33 -16.03 16.88
N ASN A 149 -19.56 -15.76 18.16
CA ASN A 149 -20.66 -14.93 18.65
C ASN A 149 -20.20 -13.56 19.12
N THR A 150 -18.92 -13.21 19.01
CA THR A 150 -18.40 -11.90 19.45
C THR A 150 -18.04 -11.07 18.24
N ILE A 151 -18.44 -9.81 18.22
CA ILE A 151 -18.12 -8.86 17.16
C ILE A 151 -17.19 -7.81 17.74
N PHE A 152 -16.05 -7.62 17.08
CA PHE A 152 -15.10 -6.55 17.37
C PHE A 152 -15.14 -5.53 16.23
N ILE A 153 -15.13 -4.26 16.59
CA ILE A 153 -14.96 -3.16 15.63
C ILE A 153 -13.69 -2.38 15.97
N TYR A 154 -12.87 -2.14 14.95
CA TYR A 154 -11.66 -1.33 15.03
C TYR A 154 -11.82 -0.12 14.13
N VAL A 155 -11.94 1.07 14.72
CA VAL A 155 -12.07 2.31 13.96
C VAL A 155 -10.68 2.84 13.65
N VAL A 156 -10.32 2.83 12.36
CA VAL A 156 -9.00 3.22 11.89
C VAL A 156 -9.09 4.55 11.14
N ARG A 157 -8.17 5.47 11.43
CA ARG A 157 -7.98 6.73 10.70
C ARG A 157 -6.52 6.95 10.39
N ALA A 158 -6.24 7.24 9.12
CA ALA A 158 -4.89 7.44 8.63
C ALA A 158 -3.90 6.33 9.09
N GLY A 159 -4.37 5.08 9.14
CA GLY A 159 -3.58 3.93 9.58
C GLY A 159 -3.56 3.62 11.07
N ASN A 160 -4.08 4.51 11.91
CA ASN A 160 -4.03 4.35 13.36
C ASN A 160 -5.39 3.88 13.90
N ILE A 161 -5.37 2.90 14.80
CA ILE A 161 -6.56 2.47 15.54
C ILE A 161 -6.89 3.58 16.56
N ILE A 162 -8.04 4.22 16.38
CA ILE A 162 -8.51 5.32 17.25
C ILE A 162 -9.42 4.78 18.35
N GLU A 163 -10.22 3.77 18.03
CA GLU A 163 -11.18 3.20 18.96
C GLU A 163 -11.43 1.73 18.66
N VAL A 164 -11.61 0.94 19.72
CA VAL A 164 -11.98 -0.49 19.64
C VAL A 164 -13.18 -0.72 20.53
N LYS A 165 -14.19 -1.42 20.01
CA LYS A 165 -15.37 -1.86 20.78
C LYS A 165 -15.65 -3.31 20.44
N SER A 166 -16.21 -4.05 21.40
CA SER A 166 -16.68 -5.40 21.18
C SER A 166 -17.94 -5.68 21.97
N THR A 167 -18.74 -6.62 21.48
CA THR A 167 -19.92 -7.17 22.17
C THR A 167 -20.24 -8.56 21.65
N GLU A 168 -20.92 -9.36 22.46
CA GLU A 168 -21.59 -10.56 21.97
C GLU A 168 -22.75 -10.16 21.03
N ALA A 169 -22.93 -10.95 19.97
CA ALA A 169 -23.95 -10.78 18.94
C ALA A 169 -25.32 -11.08 19.52
N GLU A 170 -26.15 -10.04 19.60
CA GLU A 170 -27.54 -10.11 20.04
C GLU A 170 -28.46 -9.97 18.82
N GLY A 171 -28.80 -11.10 18.19
CA GLY A 171 -29.64 -11.10 16.98
C GLY A 171 -28.82 -11.07 15.69
N GLY A 172 -29.13 -10.14 14.78
CA GLY A 172 -28.40 -10.00 13.51
C GLY A 172 -27.00 -9.42 13.69
N ILE A 173 -26.04 -9.86 12.87
CA ILE A 173 -24.66 -9.34 12.87
C ILE A 173 -24.66 -7.84 12.62
N VAL A 174 -25.38 -7.39 11.58
CA VAL A 174 -25.43 -5.97 11.19
C VAL A 174 -26.12 -5.11 12.24
N GLU A 175 -27.18 -5.62 12.88
CA GLU A 175 -27.88 -4.92 13.98
C GLU A 175 -26.96 -4.71 15.19
N THR A 176 -26.18 -5.73 15.52
CA THR A 176 -25.19 -5.66 16.61
C THR A 176 -24.09 -4.65 16.27
N VAL A 177 -23.62 -4.62 15.02
CA VAL A 177 -22.62 -3.65 14.53
C VAL A 177 -23.16 -2.23 14.55
N GLU A 178 -24.41 -2.01 14.18
CA GLU A 178 -25.08 -0.71 14.29
C GLU A 178 -25.14 -0.23 15.75
N LYS A 179 -25.50 -1.09 16.71
CA LYS A 179 -25.45 -0.75 18.14
C LYS A 179 -24.04 -0.34 18.57
N LEU A 180 -23.02 -1.08 18.12
CA LEU A 180 -21.63 -0.73 18.41
C LEU A 180 -21.25 0.63 17.83
N PHE A 181 -21.68 0.97 16.61
CA PHE A 181 -21.44 2.29 16.01
C PHE A 181 -22.09 3.43 16.77
N LEU A 182 -23.31 3.25 17.28
CA LEU A 182 -23.99 4.24 18.10
C LEU A 182 -23.31 4.46 19.46
N SER A 183 -22.49 3.51 19.93
CA SER A 183 -21.74 3.63 21.19
C SER A 183 -20.39 4.37 21.07
N ILE A 184 -20.04 4.82 19.86
CA ILE A 184 -18.80 5.54 19.56
C ILE A 184 -19.01 7.03 19.82
N GLU A 185 -18.60 7.49 21.01
CA GLU A 185 -18.80 8.89 21.43
C GLU A 185 -17.70 9.84 20.93
N LYS A 186 -16.52 9.31 20.57
CA LYS A 186 -15.33 10.13 20.30
C LYS A 186 -15.24 10.67 18.87
N LEU A 187 -16.18 10.35 17.98
CA LEU A 187 -16.09 10.66 16.56
C LEU A 187 -17.35 11.35 16.03
N ASN A 188 -17.16 12.52 15.41
CA ASN A 188 -18.24 13.26 14.74
C ASN A 188 -18.69 12.61 13.42
N ASN A 189 -17.85 11.77 12.82
CA ASN A 189 -18.13 11.02 11.60
C ASN A 189 -17.40 9.68 11.56
N LEU A 190 -18.06 8.64 11.06
CA LEU A 190 -17.45 7.32 10.89
C LEU A 190 -16.83 7.18 9.49
N PRO A 191 -15.67 6.49 9.36
CA PRO A 191 -15.11 6.16 8.05
C PRO A 191 -16.11 5.40 7.19
N PRO A 192 -16.22 5.71 5.88
CA PRO A 192 -17.25 5.11 5.03
C PRO A 192 -16.90 3.72 4.49
N LYS A 193 -15.71 3.19 4.76
CA LYS A 193 -15.30 1.86 4.30
C LYS A 193 -15.31 0.90 5.48
N LEU A 194 -16.06 -0.18 5.33
CA LEU A 194 -16.14 -1.32 6.24
C LEU A 194 -15.31 -2.46 5.66
N VAL A 195 -14.37 -2.98 6.44
CA VAL A 195 -13.52 -4.11 6.08
C VAL A 195 -13.87 -5.29 6.98
N LEU A 196 -14.49 -6.33 6.43
CA LEU A 196 -14.83 -7.54 7.15
C LEU A 196 -13.61 -8.47 7.20
N LEU A 197 -13.17 -8.84 8.40
CA LEU A 197 -12.14 -9.87 8.59
C LEU A 197 -12.78 -11.25 8.39
N ASP A 198 -12.21 -12.04 7.47
CA ASP A 198 -12.78 -13.32 7.01
C ASP A 198 -12.55 -14.45 8.02
N TYR A 199 -13.59 -14.86 8.73
CA TYR A 199 -13.53 -16.01 9.65
C TYR A 199 -14.48 -17.15 9.29
N GLU A 200 -15.62 -16.88 8.63
CA GLU A 200 -16.49 -17.84 7.97
C GLU A 200 -17.65 -17.11 7.27
N ASP A 201 -17.89 -17.40 5.98
CA ASP A 201 -19.04 -16.91 5.21
C ASP A 201 -19.10 -15.40 4.92
N GLY A 202 -17.93 -14.77 4.70
CA GLY A 202 -17.81 -13.33 4.46
C GLY A 202 -18.65 -12.79 3.29
N GLU A 203 -18.90 -13.58 2.24
CA GLU A 203 -19.74 -13.16 1.11
C GLU A 203 -21.22 -12.98 1.51
N ASN A 204 -21.79 -13.90 2.31
CA ASN A 204 -23.18 -13.78 2.77
C ASN A 204 -23.32 -12.63 3.76
N ILE A 205 -22.37 -12.48 4.67
CA ILE A 205 -22.33 -11.37 5.62
C ILE A 205 -22.24 -10.04 4.87
N GLN A 206 -21.39 -9.94 3.84
CA GLN A 206 -21.31 -8.75 3.00
C GLN A 206 -22.67 -8.39 2.38
N GLN A 207 -23.44 -9.38 1.88
CA GLN A 207 -24.78 -9.14 1.35
C GLN A 207 -25.76 -8.65 2.42
N GLU A 208 -25.68 -9.15 3.66
CA GLU A 208 -26.45 -8.64 4.79
C GLU A 208 -26.14 -7.17 5.05
N PHE A 209 -24.86 -6.78 5.12
CA PHE A 209 -24.47 -5.38 5.31
C PHE A 209 -24.93 -4.46 4.17
N LEU A 210 -24.87 -4.93 2.91
CA LEU A 210 -25.28 -4.15 1.74
C LEU A 210 -26.80 -3.99 1.62
N SER A 211 -27.58 -4.93 2.15
CA SER A 211 -29.05 -4.90 2.13
C SER A 211 -29.66 -4.27 3.38
N TYR A 212 -28.85 -3.99 4.40
CA TYR A 212 -29.31 -3.42 5.67
C TYR A 212 -29.70 -1.93 5.54
N SER A 213 -30.78 -1.57 6.21
CA SER A 213 -31.28 -0.19 6.27
C SER A 213 -30.76 0.51 7.52
N TRP A 214 -29.60 1.16 7.42
CA TRP A 214 -28.95 1.88 8.51
C TRP A 214 -29.82 3.01 9.10
N SER A 215 -29.80 3.18 10.43
CA SER A 215 -30.44 4.31 11.12
C SER A 215 -29.83 5.65 10.71
N LYS A 216 -30.66 6.70 10.72
CA LYS A 216 -30.24 8.09 10.46
C LYS A 216 -29.34 8.66 11.56
N ASP A 217 -29.30 8.00 12.72
CA ASP A 217 -28.53 8.43 13.89
C ASP A 217 -27.06 7.97 13.82
N ILE A 218 -26.71 7.07 12.90
CA ILE A 218 -25.32 6.67 12.70
C ILE A 218 -24.60 7.77 11.91
N PRO A 219 -23.41 8.23 12.35
CA PRO A 219 -22.70 9.35 11.75
C PRO A 219 -21.93 8.96 10.46
N PHE A 220 -22.55 8.18 9.58
CA PHE A 220 -22.04 7.96 8.23
C PHE A 220 -22.41 9.15 7.33
N LEU A 221 -21.43 9.72 6.63
CA LEU A 221 -21.69 10.80 5.66
C LEU A 221 -22.40 10.26 4.39
N HIS A 222 -22.26 8.97 4.10
CA HIS A 222 -22.86 8.24 2.99
C HIS A 222 -22.94 6.74 3.33
N VAL A 223 -23.71 5.97 2.55
CA VAL A 223 -23.82 4.51 2.73
C VAL A 223 -22.42 3.88 2.71
N PRO A 224 -22.07 3.03 3.70
CA PRO A 224 -20.72 2.51 3.79
C PRO A 224 -20.44 1.48 2.68
N GLN A 225 -19.24 1.55 2.10
CA GLN A 225 -18.71 0.51 1.22
C GLN A 225 -18.23 -0.68 2.05
N VAL A 226 -18.71 -1.87 1.76
CA VAL A 226 -18.38 -3.09 2.50
C VAL A 226 -17.45 -3.97 1.66
N VAL A 227 -16.27 -4.29 2.19
CA VAL A 227 -15.25 -5.12 1.55
C VAL A 227 -14.94 -6.30 2.45
N VAL A 228 -14.77 -7.48 1.87
CA VAL A 228 -14.32 -8.70 2.57
C VAL A 228 -12.84 -8.91 2.24
N LEU A 229 -12.00 -9.17 3.24
CA LEU A 229 -10.61 -9.52 2.97
C LEU A 229 -10.50 -10.88 2.30
N GLU A 230 -9.55 -11.01 1.36
CA GLU A 230 -9.30 -12.26 0.67
C GLU A 230 -8.77 -13.35 1.62
N LYS A 231 -9.11 -14.61 1.33
CA LYS A 231 -8.60 -15.76 2.09
C LYS A 231 -7.07 -15.78 2.07
N GLY A 232 -6.47 -15.95 3.25
CA GLY A 232 -5.02 -15.97 3.42
C GLY A 232 -4.37 -14.60 3.57
N PHE A 233 -5.13 -13.49 3.43
CA PHE A 233 -4.62 -12.14 3.63
C PHE A 233 -4.03 -11.94 5.03
N GLU A 234 -4.65 -12.49 6.07
CA GLU A 234 -4.14 -12.43 7.44
C GLU A 234 -2.77 -13.10 7.57
N ASN A 235 -2.59 -14.28 6.95
CA ASN A 235 -1.31 -14.99 6.98
C ASN A 235 -0.21 -14.18 6.29
N GLU A 236 -0.51 -13.57 5.13
CA GLU A 236 0.39 -12.65 4.44
C GLU A 236 0.73 -11.41 5.28
N ALA A 237 -0.27 -10.84 5.95
CA ALA A 237 -0.10 -9.68 6.81
C ALA A 237 0.83 -10.00 8.00
N VAL A 238 0.64 -11.15 8.63
CA VAL A 238 1.49 -11.64 9.73
C VAL A 238 2.92 -11.85 9.24
N ILE A 239 3.13 -12.44 8.06
CA ILE A 239 4.47 -12.62 7.46
C ILE A 239 5.16 -11.29 7.22
N ASN A 240 4.44 -10.33 6.63
CA ASN A 240 4.97 -9.02 6.37
C ASN A 240 5.33 -8.30 7.68
N GLY A 241 4.46 -8.38 8.69
CA GLY A 241 4.72 -7.87 10.03
C GLY A 241 5.96 -8.48 10.67
N VAL A 242 6.10 -9.81 10.59
CA VAL A 242 7.28 -10.56 11.05
C VAL A 242 8.54 -10.13 10.30
N ALA A 243 8.50 -10.04 8.97
CA ALA A 243 9.64 -9.62 8.15
C ALA A 243 10.09 -8.20 8.49
N ASN A 244 9.15 -7.28 8.72
CA ASN A 244 9.43 -5.90 9.09
C ASN A 244 10.03 -5.81 10.50
N LYS A 245 9.56 -6.62 11.45
CA LYS A 245 10.16 -6.75 12.79
C LYS A 245 11.62 -7.20 12.68
N MET A 246 11.88 -8.28 11.93
CA MET A 246 13.23 -8.79 11.71
C MET A 246 14.16 -7.77 11.02
N LYS A 247 13.66 -7.01 10.03
CA LYS A 247 14.45 -5.94 9.38
C LYS A 247 14.80 -4.81 10.34
N SER A 248 13.87 -4.45 11.23
CA SER A 248 14.08 -3.41 12.24
C SER A 248 15.21 -3.80 13.20
N ASP A 249 15.23 -5.06 13.66
CA ASP A 249 16.26 -5.56 14.56
C ASP A 249 17.64 -5.57 13.88
N VAL A 250 17.72 -6.00 12.60
CA VAL A 250 18.96 -5.97 11.80
C VAL A 250 19.47 -4.54 11.55
N LEU A 251 18.60 -3.54 11.43
CA LEU A 251 19.00 -2.14 11.22
C LEU A 251 19.53 -1.46 12.48
N GLN A 252 19.14 -1.92 13.67
CA GLN A 252 19.64 -1.41 14.95
C GLN A 252 21.08 -1.87 15.23
N ASP A 253 21.43 -3.11 14.85
CA ASP A 253 22.77 -3.67 15.06
C ASP A 253 23.87 -3.04 14.18
N VAL A 254 23.52 -2.38 13.08
CA VAL A 254 24.49 -1.84 12.10
C VAL A 254 24.99 -0.44 12.47
N LYS A 255 24.45 0.24 13.49
CA LYS A 255 24.83 1.62 13.86
C LYS A 255 25.92 1.77 14.93
N SER A 256 26.55 0.68 15.38
CA SER A 256 27.62 0.76 16.39
C SER A 256 28.98 0.33 15.83
N GLY A 257 29.80 1.30 15.44
CA GLY A 257 31.22 1.08 15.19
C GLY A 257 31.99 2.40 15.18
N VAL A 258 32.84 2.64 16.20
CA VAL A 258 34.33 2.61 16.22
C VAL A 258 34.82 2.66 17.72
N PRO A 259 36.12 2.59 18.12
CA PRO A 259 36.72 1.41 18.76
C PRO A 259 37.35 1.61 20.18
N ASP A 260 37.40 0.50 20.92
CA ASP A 260 38.48 -0.06 21.78
C ASP A 260 39.25 0.80 22.82
N ILE A 261 39.12 0.43 24.12
CA ILE A 261 40.25 0.26 25.08
C ILE A 261 39.93 -0.88 26.07
N ASP A 262 40.86 -1.85 26.10
CA ASP A 262 41.10 -2.94 27.05
C ASP A 262 40.56 -2.80 28.49
N ASP A 263 39.88 -3.85 28.99
CA ASP A 263 40.49 -4.70 30.02
C ASP A 263 39.81 -6.07 30.16
N LYS A 264 40.64 -7.12 30.20
CA LYS A 264 40.26 -8.54 30.30
C LYS A 264 39.67 -8.90 31.67
N LYS A 265 38.55 -9.65 31.65
CA LYS A 265 38.42 -10.94 32.37
C LYS A 265 37.20 -11.74 31.86
N SER A 266 37.45 -13.03 31.71
CA SER A 266 36.65 -14.05 31.02
C SER A 266 35.79 -14.91 31.96
N PHE A 267 34.77 -15.56 31.37
CA PHE A 267 33.87 -16.65 31.84
C PHE A 267 32.62 -16.18 32.63
N GLU A 268 31.38 -16.56 32.32
CA GLU A 268 30.75 -17.43 31.31
C GLU A 268 29.22 -17.14 31.34
N GLU A 269 28.53 -17.24 30.19
CA GLU A 269 27.08 -17.35 29.94
C GLU A 269 26.05 -16.43 30.66
N THR A 270 25.46 -15.51 29.89
CA THR A 270 24.15 -14.85 30.15
C THR A 270 23.15 -15.27 29.07
N PRO A 271 21.91 -15.69 29.42
CA PRO A 271 20.81 -15.75 28.46
C PRO A 271 20.32 -14.35 28.09
N SER A 272 19.70 -14.28 26.92
CA SER A 272 18.98 -13.15 26.33
C SER A 272 17.86 -12.65 27.24
N ASP A 273 18.17 -11.71 28.13
CA ASP A 273 17.19 -10.86 28.80
C ASP A 273 17.15 -9.50 28.09
N GLU A 274 16.29 -9.37 27.08
CA GLU A 274 15.72 -8.07 26.68
C GLU A 274 14.33 -8.24 26.06
N PHE A 275 13.43 -8.88 26.82
CA PHE A 275 12.01 -8.59 26.69
C PHE A 275 11.77 -7.20 27.29
N GLY A 276 11.16 -6.29 26.54
CA GLY A 276 10.85 -4.93 26.97
C GLY A 276 9.99 -4.90 28.25
N PHE A 277 10.66 -4.88 29.41
CA PHE A 277 10.06 -4.65 30.71
C PHE A 277 10.89 -3.60 31.43
N LEU A 278 10.33 -2.41 31.66
CA LEU A 278 10.83 -1.51 32.69
C LEU A 278 9.95 -1.56 33.94
N LYS A 279 10.66 -1.62 35.07
CA LYS A 279 10.14 -1.56 36.43
C LYS A 279 9.20 -0.37 36.63
N GLU A 280 8.12 -0.65 37.36
CA GLU A 280 7.03 0.22 37.79
C GLU A 280 7.45 1.68 38.07
N LYS A 281 6.72 2.61 37.43
CA LYS A 281 6.61 4.01 37.86
C LYS A 281 5.18 4.52 37.65
N ASP A 282 4.58 4.97 38.74
CA ASP A 282 3.24 5.57 38.81
C ASP A 282 3.13 6.93 38.09
N VAL A 283 1.97 7.11 37.46
CA VAL A 283 1.05 8.27 37.29
C VAL A 283 1.56 9.64 36.81
N ASP A 284 0.81 10.16 35.82
CA ASP A 284 0.62 11.53 35.33
C ASP A 284 1.81 12.28 34.69
N GLU A 285 1.73 12.49 33.37
CA GLU A 285 1.61 13.82 32.77
C GLU A 285 1.40 13.72 31.24
N LYS A 286 0.28 14.25 30.76
CA LYS A 286 0.04 14.53 29.33
C LYS A 286 1.12 15.46 28.76
N LYS A 287 1.78 15.07 27.67
CA LYS A 287 2.33 16.00 26.66
C LYS A 287 2.15 15.45 25.25
N GLU A 288 1.47 16.25 24.43
CA GLU A 288 1.35 16.12 22.98
C GLU A 288 2.74 16.18 22.33
N TYR A 289 2.97 15.31 21.34
CA TYR A 289 4.02 15.46 20.35
C TYR A 289 3.39 15.73 18.99
N ILE A 290 3.79 16.86 18.39
CA ILE A 290 3.57 17.20 16.98
C ILE A 290 4.77 16.66 16.23
N GLU A 291 4.57 15.68 15.35
CA GLU A 291 5.54 15.31 14.33
C GLU A 291 5.19 16.03 13.02
N ALA A 292 6.17 16.77 12.50
CA ALA A 292 6.09 17.45 11.23
C ALA A 292 6.24 16.43 10.10
N GLU A 293 5.17 16.26 9.31
CA GLU A 293 5.14 15.43 8.11
C GLU A 293 6.13 15.98 7.06
N GLY A 294 7.16 15.18 6.74
CA GLY A 294 7.96 15.36 5.55
C GLY A 294 7.22 14.79 4.34
N ASN A 295 7.04 15.62 3.31
CA ASN A 295 6.40 15.31 2.03
C ASN A 295 6.75 13.90 1.48
N LEU A 296 5.80 12.98 1.55
CA LEU A 296 5.81 11.73 0.79
C LEU A 296 4.89 11.90 -0.44
N VAL A 297 5.51 11.88 -1.62
CA VAL A 297 4.78 11.77 -2.89
C VAL A 297 4.24 10.34 -3.00
N PRO A 298 2.94 10.13 -3.29
CA PRO A 298 2.36 8.80 -3.36
C PRO A 298 2.94 7.99 -4.54
N VAL A 299 3.20 6.71 -4.30
CA VAL A 299 3.63 5.73 -5.31
C VAL A 299 2.39 5.30 -6.10
N LEU A 300 2.37 5.57 -7.40
CA LEU A 300 1.31 5.10 -8.31
C LEU A 300 1.67 3.70 -8.80
N ASN A 301 0.81 2.71 -8.56
CA ASN A 301 0.92 1.40 -9.21
C ASN A 301 0.61 1.54 -10.70
N MET A 302 1.46 0.96 -11.56
CA MET A 302 1.33 1.07 -13.01
C MET A 302 0.32 0.04 -13.52
N GLU A 303 -0.91 0.47 -13.74
CA GLU A 303 -1.96 -0.32 -14.38
C GLU A 303 -1.98 -0.03 -15.88
N PHE A 304 -1.98 -1.10 -16.69
CA PHE A 304 -2.20 -0.99 -18.13
C PHE A 304 -3.69 -0.99 -18.43
N GLY A 305 -4.16 -0.10 -19.30
CA GLY A 305 -5.58 -0.01 -19.65
C GLY A 305 -6.13 -1.33 -20.23
N GLU A 306 -7.19 -1.85 -19.62
CA GLU A 306 -8.01 -2.95 -20.16
C GLU A 306 -9.22 -2.40 -20.91
N ASN A 307 -9.43 -2.80 -22.15
CA ASN A 307 -10.63 -2.43 -22.90
C ASN A 307 -11.68 -3.55 -22.79
N LYS A 308 -12.72 -3.34 -21.99
CA LYS A 308 -13.98 -4.10 -22.09
C LYS A 308 -14.67 -3.71 -23.40
N LYS A 309 -14.39 -4.46 -24.47
CA LYS A 309 -15.25 -4.45 -25.65
C LYS A 309 -16.63 -4.97 -25.24
N ASN A 310 -17.63 -4.09 -25.30
CA ASN A 310 -19.03 -4.47 -25.48
C ASN A 310 -19.12 -5.39 -26.70
N ILE A 311 -19.35 -6.67 -26.46
CA ILE A 311 -19.84 -7.61 -27.47
C ILE A 311 -21.35 -7.64 -27.25
N GLU A 312 -22.08 -7.17 -28.26
CA GLU A 312 -23.53 -7.28 -28.37
C GLU A 312 -23.97 -8.74 -28.20
N ASP A 313 -25.13 -8.88 -27.56
CA ASP A 313 -25.78 -10.12 -27.16
C ASP A 313 -25.92 -11.14 -28.31
N ASP A 314 -25.22 -12.27 -28.19
CA ASP A 314 -25.63 -13.53 -28.83
C ASP A 314 -25.88 -14.59 -27.74
N GLU A 315 -27.14 -14.62 -27.32
CA GLU A 315 -27.94 -15.73 -26.79
C GLU A 315 -27.18 -17.02 -26.38
N TYR A 316 -26.70 -17.09 -25.14
CA TYR A 316 -26.33 -18.36 -24.50
C TYR A 316 -27.54 -18.97 -23.80
N LYS A 317 -28.00 -20.12 -24.31
CA LYS A 317 -28.99 -20.98 -23.63
C LYS A 317 -28.39 -21.57 -22.35
N GLU A 318 -29.08 -21.33 -21.24
CA GLU A 318 -28.79 -21.87 -19.92
C GLU A 318 -28.70 -23.40 -19.91
N ILE A 319 -27.65 -23.92 -19.27
CA ILE A 319 -27.55 -25.31 -18.82
C ILE A 319 -28.02 -25.32 -17.34
N PRO A 320 -29.04 -26.11 -16.95
CA PRO A 320 -29.48 -26.14 -15.57
C PRO A 320 -28.49 -26.87 -14.66
N LYS A 321 -28.22 -26.28 -13.49
CA LYS A 321 -27.42 -26.84 -12.38
C LYS A 321 -28.09 -28.10 -11.81
N PRO A 322 -27.34 -29.18 -11.46
CA PRO A 322 -27.93 -30.33 -10.81
C PRO A 322 -28.16 -30.07 -9.32
N HIS A 323 -29.39 -30.31 -8.87
CA HIS A 323 -29.76 -30.43 -7.47
C HIS A 323 -29.21 -31.73 -6.87
N ASN A 324 -28.69 -31.61 -5.66
CA ASN A 324 -28.25 -32.69 -4.80
C ASN A 324 -29.46 -33.48 -4.25
N LYS A 325 -29.47 -34.81 -4.37
CA LYS A 325 -30.18 -35.70 -3.42
C LYS A 325 -29.58 -37.11 -3.44
N LYS A 326 -29.37 -37.62 -2.23
CA LYS A 326 -28.82 -38.93 -1.86
C LYS A 326 -29.70 -40.10 -2.30
N ASN A 327 -29.03 -41.26 -2.40
CA ASN A 327 -29.51 -42.65 -2.42
C ASN A 327 -30.27 -43.11 -3.68
N TYR A 328 -29.73 -44.13 -4.36
CA TYR A 328 -30.30 -45.48 -4.43
C TYR A 328 -29.25 -46.46 -5.01
N MET A 329 -28.95 -47.48 -4.22
CA MET A 329 -28.35 -48.73 -4.63
C MET A 329 -29.47 -49.62 -5.18
N GLY A 330 -29.29 -50.24 -6.35
CA GLY A 330 -30.22 -51.25 -6.85
C GLY A 330 -30.42 -51.28 -8.37
N ILE A 331 -29.64 -52.13 -9.04
CA ILE A 331 -30.00 -53.07 -10.13
C ILE A 331 -31.18 -52.66 -11.04
N PHE A 332 -30.97 -52.57 -12.36
CA PHE A 332 -31.70 -53.31 -13.42
C PHE A 332 -31.22 -52.88 -14.82
N LEU A 333 -30.64 -53.81 -15.59
CA LEU A 333 -30.72 -53.79 -17.06
C LEU A 333 -32.21 -53.85 -17.44
N PRO A 334 -32.71 -53.14 -18.48
CA PRO A 334 -32.44 -53.57 -19.86
C PRO A 334 -32.54 -52.45 -20.94
N ALA A 335 -32.45 -52.90 -22.20
CA ALA A 335 -32.99 -52.29 -23.42
C ALA A 335 -32.01 -51.50 -24.33
N LEU A 336 -31.37 -52.29 -25.20
CA LEU A 336 -31.30 -51.97 -26.63
C LEU A 336 -32.66 -51.44 -27.14
N SER A 337 -32.78 -50.15 -27.46
CA SER A 337 -33.87 -49.69 -28.34
C SER A 337 -33.62 -48.35 -29.06
N LEU A 338 -32.36 -48.03 -29.42
CA LEU A 338 -32.03 -46.79 -30.13
C LEU A 338 -31.18 -47.04 -31.39
N LEU A 339 -31.64 -47.98 -32.22
CA LEU A 339 -31.26 -48.08 -33.65
C LEU A 339 -32.51 -48.42 -34.49
N LYS A 340 -33.51 -47.55 -34.45
CA LYS A 340 -34.62 -47.53 -35.41
C LYS A 340 -34.78 -46.13 -35.97
N LYS A 341 -33.95 -45.82 -36.98
CA LYS A 341 -34.22 -44.91 -38.12
C LYS A 341 -32.91 -44.59 -38.84
N ILE A 342 -32.38 -45.57 -39.56
CA ILE A 342 -31.54 -45.29 -40.74
C ILE A 342 -32.24 -45.99 -41.91
N LYS A 343 -32.89 -45.21 -42.78
CA LYS A 343 -33.39 -45.71 -44.06
C LYS A 343 -32.16 -45.92 -44.96
N MET A 344 -31.75 -47.17 -45.12
CA MET A 344 -30.79 -47.54 -46.16
C MET A 344 -31.44 -47.38 -47.55
N PRO A 345 -30.75 -46.77 -48.54
CA PRO A 345 -31.21 -46.79 -49.91
C PRO A 345 -31.17 -48.24 -50.43
N LYS A 346 -32.22 -48.66 -51.14
CA LYS A 346 -32.28 -49.97 -51.78
C LYS A 346 -31.27 -49.99 -52.93
N ILE A 347 -30.10 -50.60 -52.69
CA ILE A 347 -29.19 -51.00 -53.75
C ILE A 347 -29.88 -52.14 -54.52
N LYS A 348 -30.48 -51.81 -55.66
CA LYS A 348 -30.88 -52.80 -56.66
C LYS A 348 -29.63 -53.59 -57.07
N GLY A 349 -29.77 -54.91 -57.09
CA GLY A 349 -28.69 -55.86 -57.35
C GLY A 349 -27.91 -55.50 -58.61
N MET A 350 -26.64 -55.17 -58.40
CA MET A 350 -25.63 -55.29 -59.44
C MET A 350 -25.05 -56.70 -59.33
N PHE A 351 -25.27 -57.44 -60.40
CA PHE A 351 -24.92 -58.84 -60.59
C PHE A 351 -23.47 -59.16 -60.20
N PHE A 352 -23.29 -59.98 -59.17
CA PHE A 352 -22.10 -60.82 -59.00
C PHE A 352 -22.45 -62.29 -59.24
N ASN A 353 -23.14 -62.56 -60.35
CA ASN A 353 -23.26 -63.91 -60.91
C ASN A 353 -22.13 -64.11 -61.93
N ASN A 354 -20.91 -64.19 -61.40
CA ASN A 354 -19.80 -64.91 -62.01
C ASN A 354 -18.78 -65.18 -60.90
N PHE A 355 -19.18 -66.05 -59.97
CA PHE A 355 -18.21 -66.70 -59.10
C PHE A 355 -17.35 -67.61 -59.96
N VAL A 356 -16.21 -67.06 -60.41
CA VAL A 356 -15.03 -67.87 -60.73
C VAL A 356 -14.91 -68.90 -59.59
N LYS A 357 -14.83 -70.19 -59.93
CA LYS A 357 -14.57 -71.29 -58.98
C LYS A 357 -13.16 -71.11 -58.42
N ILE A 358 -13.01 -70.14 -57.53
CA ILE A 358 -11.79 -69.83 -56.83
C ILE A 358 -11.64 -70.92 -55.76
N PRO A 359 -10.57 -71.74 -55.80
CA PRO A 359 -10.35 -72.82 -54.84
C PRO A 359 -10.34 -72.27 -53.41
N ILE A 360 -10.78 -73.08 -52.44
CA ILE A 360 -11.02 -72.68 -51.03
C ILE A 360 -9.83 -71.92 -50.42
N GLY A 361 -8.59 -72.25 -50.80
CA GLY A 361 -7.38 -71.53 -50.38
C GLY A 361 -7.28 -70.07 -50.84
N ARG A 362 -7.82 -69.71 -52.01
CA ARG A 362 -7.82 -68.32 -52.52
C ARG A 362 -8.94 -67.45 -51.93
N ARG A 363 -10.04 -68.05 -51.45
CA ARG A 363 -11.11 -67.33 -50.72
C ARG A 363 -10.66 -66.89 -49.33
N ALA A 364 -9.86 -67.72 -48.65
CA ALA A 364 -9.22 -67.36 -47.38
C ALA A 364 -8.25 -66.18 -47.55
N ILE A 365 -7.48 -66.15 -48.65
CA ILE A 365 -6.57 -65.04 -48.97
C ILE A 365 -7.34 -63.74 -49.23
N ILE A 366 -8.40 -63.78 -50.06
CA ILE A 366 -9.23 -62.60 -50.36
C ILE A 366 -9.96 -62.09 -49.10
N GLY A 367 -10.48 -63.00 -48.27
CA GLY A 367 -11.09 -62.67 -46.99
C GLY A 367 -10.10 -62.06 -46.01
N GLY A 368 -8.87 -62.57 -45.95
CA GLY A 368 -7.78 -62.02 -45.13
C GLY A 368 -7.37 -60.61 -45.58
N ILE A 369 -7.25 -60.36 -46.89
CA ILE A 369 -6.94 -59.04 -47.44
C ILE A 369 -8.06 -58.04 -47.13
N LEU A 370 -9.33 -58.44 -47.30
CA LEU A 370 -10.47 -57.58 -47.00
C LEU A 370 -10.54 -57.25 -45.50
N ALA A 371 -10.31 -58.24 -44.63
CA ALA A 371 -10.25 -58.02 -43.18
C ALA A 371 -9.10 -57.07 -42.79
N ALA A 372 -7.93 -57.22 -43.40
CA ALA A 372 -6.80 -56.31 -43.18
C ALA A 372 -7.11 -54.88 -43.66
N ALA A 373 -7.75 -54.72 -44.82
CA ALA A 373 -8.17 -53.42 -45.34
C ALA A 373 -9.18 -52.72 -44.41
N VAL A 374 -10.16 -53.47 -43.90
CA VAL A 374 -11.13 -52.96 -42.92
C VAL A 374 -10.42 -52.60 -41.60
N ALA A 375 -9.48 -53.41 -41.11
CA ALA A 375 -8.71 -53.10 -39.91
C ALA A 375 -7.87 -51.81 -40.06
N ILE A 376 -7.22 -51.63 -41.21
CA ILE A 376 -6.46 -50.39 -41.53
C ILE A 376 -7.40 -49.19 -41.60
N PHE A 377 -8.57 -49.33 -42.22
CA PHE A 377 -9.56 -48.26 -42.32
C PHE A 377 -10.11 -47.86 -40.95
N LEU A 378 -10.46 -48.84 -40.10
CA LEU A 378 -10.91 -48.59 -38.73
C LEU A 378 -9.80 -47.98 -37.87
N SER A 379 -8.54 -48.40 -38.07
CA SER A 379 -7.37 -47.81 -37.43
C SER A 379 -7.18 -46.35 -37.84
N ALA A 380 -7.28 -46.03 -39.13
CA ALA A 380 -7.18 -44.67 -39.63
C ALA A 380 -8.28 -43.76 -39.06
N ILE A 381 -9.52 -44.26 -38.99
CA ILE A 381 -10.64 -43.55 -38.34
C ILE A 381 -10.35 -43.32 -36.85
N TYR A 382 -9.88 -44.36 -36.15
CA TYR A 382 -9.56 -44.28 -34.73
C TYR A 382 -8.53 -43.19 -34.43
N TYR A 383 -7.39 -43.17 -35.15
CA TYR A 383 -6.31 -42.19 -34.93
C TYR A 383 -6.63 -40.76 -35.43
N ASN A 384 -7.60 -40.59 -36.34
CA ASN A 384 -8.00 -39.26 -36.83
C ASN A 384 -9.17 -38.63 -36.06
N PHE A 385 -10.10 -39.43 -35.55
CA PHE A 385 -11.37 -38.92 -35.02
C PHE A 385 -11.68 -39.34 -33.58
N ILE A 386 -11.16 -40.46 -33.09
CA ILE A 386 -11.56 -41.03 -31.80
C ILE A 386 -10.50 -40.79 -30.72
N LEU A 387 -9.23 -41.04 -31.04
CA LEU A 387 -8.12 -40.85 -30.13
C LEU A 387 -7.86 -39.36 -29.89
N LYS A 388 -7.66 -39.00 -28.62
CA LYS A 388 -7.25 -37.65 -28.21
C LYS A 388 -5.98 -37.72 -27.36
N ALA A 389 -5.19 -36.66 -27.35
CA ALA A 389 -4.00 -36.52 -26.52
C ALA A 389 -4.03 -35.20 -25.76
N SER A 390 -3.67 -35.24 -24.48
CA SER A 390 -3.34 -34.07 -23.68
C SER A 390 -1.85 -34.12 -23.40
N VAL A 391 -1.15 -33.04 -23.76
CA VAL A 391 0.30 -32.87 -23.59
C VAL A 391 0.49 -31.72 -22.62
N THR A 392 1.01 -32.01 -21.44
CA THR A 392 1.45 -30.96 -20.51
C THR A 392 2.95 -30.75 -20.71
N VAL A 393 3.35 -29.53 -21.00
CA VAL A 393 4.75 -29.11 -21.14
C VAL A 393 5.10 -28.30 -19.91
N PHE A 394 6.13 -28.72 -19.18
CA PHE A 394 6.69 -27.96 -18.08
C PHE A 394 7.83 -27.11 -18.63
N SER A 395 7.80 -25.81 -18.35
CA SER A 395 8.81 -24.86 -18.82
C SER A 395 9.53 -24.18 -17.66
N ASP A 396 10.79 -23.79 -17.89
CA ASP A 396 11.52 -22.96 -16.93
C ASP A 396 11.02 -21.51 -16.94
N GLN A 397 11.00 -20.90 -15.76
CA GLN A 397 10.85 -19.45 -15.62
C GLN A 397 12.21 -18.83 -15.36
N LYS A 398 12.44 -17.66 -15.95
CA LYS A 398 13.60 -16.83 -15.62
C LYS A 398 13.15 -15.58 -14.89
N GLU A 399 13.90 -15.20 -13.87
CA GLU A 399 13.66 -13.96 -13.13
C GLU A 399 14.79 -12.97 -13.40
N PHE A 400 14.44 -11.69 -13.47
CA PHE A 400 15.39 -10.61 -13.65
C PHE A 400 15.02 -9.44 -12.74
N ASN A 401 15.90 -9.18 -11.79
CA ASN A 401 15.72 -8.15 -10.77
C ASN A 401 16.82 -7.11 -10.91
N LYS A 402 16.47 -5.85 -11.18
CA LYS A 402 17.44 -4.76 -11.31
C LYS A 402 16.81 -3.41 -11.06
N ASP A 403 17.51 -2.60 -10.26
CA ASP A 403 17.23 -1.18 -10.11
C ASP A 403 18.21 -0.38 -10.99
N THR A 404 17.70 0.50 -11.84
CA THR A 404 18.55 1.34 -12.70
C THR A 404 17.94 2.70 -12.94
N SER A 405 18.79 3.69 -13.19
CA SER A 405 18.35 4.98 -13.71
C SER A 405 18.15 4.90 -15.23
N ILE A 406 17.05 5.47 -15.71
CA ILE A 406 16.64 5.53 -17.11
C ILE A 406 16.31 6.95 -17.52
N ILE A 407 16.41 7.22 -18.82
CA ILE A 407 15.98 8.48 -19.43
C ILE A 407 14.66 8.23 -20.16
N LEU A 408 13.65 9.04 -19.90
CA LEU A 408 12.42 9.07 -20.69
C LEU A 408 12.60 10.06 -21.83
N ALA A 409 12.48 9.59 -23.06
CA ALA A 409 12.72 10.37 -24.27
C ALA A 409 11.40 10.65 -25.02
N PRO A 410 10.84 11.88 -24.89
CA PRO A 410 9.73 12.31 -25.74
C PRO A 410 10.14 12.24 -27.21
N ASN A 411 9.42 11.44 -28.01
CA ASN A 411 9.70 11.23 -29.44
C ASN A 411 11.07 10.62 -29.78
N GLY A 412 11.71 9.92 -28.83
CA GLY A 412 12.97 9.20 -29.03
C GLY A 412 12.79 7.75 -29.52
N GLU A 413 13.81 6.92 -29.29
CA GLU A 413 13.77 5.46 -29.48
C GLU A 413 14.11 4.76 -28.16
N THR A 414 13.51 3.58 -27.93
CA THR A 414 13.86 2.76 -26.77
C THR A 414 15.24 2.11 -26.97
N LYS A 415 16.12 2.26 -25.98
CA LYS A 415 17.49 1.71 -25.93
C LYS A 415 17.79 1.21 -24.51
N GLU A 416 18.98 0.66 -24.27
CA GLU A 416 19.38 0.05 -22.98
C GLU A 416 18.97 0.86 -21.74
N ASN A 417 19.18 2.18 -21.71
CA ASN A 417 18.79 3.03 -20.58
C ASN A 417 17.83 4.15 -20.99
N THR A 418 17.11 4.00 -22.10
CA THR A 418 16.22 5.04 -22.62
C THR A 418 14.86 4.44 -22.94
N LEU A 419 13.81 4.96 -22.31
CA LEU A 419 12.43 4.59 -22.61
C LEU A 419 11.82 5.65 -23.52
N LYS A 420 11.32 5.24 -24.67
CA LYS A 420 10.53 6.12 -25.51
C LYS A 420 9.20 6.43 -24.82
N ILE A 421 8.82 7.71 -24.82
CA ILE A 421 7.52 8.16 -24.34
C ILE A 421 6.82 9.05 -25.38
N THR A 422 5.50 9.04 -25.37
CA THR A 422 4.65 10.05 -26.00
C THR A 422 4.07 10.96 -24.93
N THR A 423 3.50 12.11 -25.31
CA THR A 423 2.94 13.07 -24.35
C THR A 423 1.47 13.30 -24.58
N ILE A 424 0.70 13.39 -23.50
CA ILE A 424 -0.70 13.85 -23.48
C ILE A 424 -0.81 15.09 -22.60
N THR A 425 -1.73 16.00 -22.92
CA THR A 425 -1.97 17.20 -22.11
C THR A 425 -3.36 17.19 -21.52
N GLU A 426 -3.46 17.44 -20.22
CA GLU A 426 -4.73 17.58 -19.49
C GLU A 426 -4.80 18.95 -18.83
N GLU A 427 -5.93 19.63 -19.01
CA GLU A 427 -6.20 20.92 -18.37
C GLU A 427 -7.23 20.72 -17.27
N VAL A 428 -6.83 21.04 -16.04
CA VAL A 428 -7.64 20.84 -14.84
C VAL A 428 -7.71 22.12 -14.03
N SER A 429 -8.87 22.34 -13.42
CA SER A 429 -9.10 23.45 -12.51
C SER A 429 -9.54 22.95 -11.13
N GLY A 430 -9.27 23.78 -10.13
CA GLY A 430 -9.69 23.57 -8.76
C GLY A 430 -9.37 24.75 -7.84
N ASP A 431 -9.75 24.59 -6.58
CA ASP A 431 -9.63 25.59 -5.54
C ASP A 431 -8.90 24.99 -4.33
N GLY A 432 -7.94 25.72 -3.79
CA GLY A 432 -7.18 25.39 -2.58
C GLY A 432 -7.38 26.45 -1.51
N THR A 433 -7.34 26.07 -0.24
CA THR A 433 -7.49 27.01 0.88
C THR A 433 -6.45 26.76 1.96
N ASN A 434 -5.97 27.82 2.59
CA ASN A 434 -5.06 27.72 3.72
C ASN A 434 -5.40 28.79 4.78
N PRO A 435 -5.28 28.51 6.10
CA PRO A 435 -5.52 29.52 7.12
C PRO A 435 -4.47 30.63 7.02
N ALA A 436 -4.89 31.89 7.16
CA ALA A 436 -3.94 32.99 7.25
C ALA A 436 -3.16 32.88 8.57
N THR A 437 -1.83 32.90 8.58
CA THR A 437 -1.02 32.79 9.80
C THR A 437 -0.30 34.09 10.13
N GLY A 438 -0.23 35.02 9.18
CA GLY A 438 0.39 36.31 9.35
C GLY A 438 -0.31 37.14 10.44
N LYS A 439 0.49 37.97 11.12
CA LYS A 439 0.02 38.90 12.15
C LYS A 439 0.40 40.31 11.77
N LYS A 440 -0.55 41.24 11.88
CA LYS A 440 -0.33 42.66 11.68
C LYS A 440 -0.83 43.42 12.90
N GLU A 441 0.07 44.19 13.51
CA GLU A 441 -0.31 45.08 14.59
C GLU A 441 -0.75 46.43 14.01
N THR A 442 -1.91 46.91 14.45
CA THR A 442 -2.47 48.22 14.11
C THR A 442 -2.93 48.93 15.38
N GLY A 443 -3.06 50.25 15.36
CA GLY A 443 -3.53 50.99 16.52
C GLY A 443 -3.35 52.48 16.38
N GLU A 444 -3.75 53.20 17.43
CA GLU A 444 -3.64 54.65 17.54
C GLU A 444 -2.48 55.04 18.46
N LYS A 445 -1.88 56.19 18.16
CA LYS A 445 -0.77 56.77 18.95
C LYS A 445 -1.34 57.58 20.11
N ALA A 446 -0.79 57.40 21.30
CA ALA A 446 -1.16 58.24 22.43
C ALA A 446 -0.71 59.69 22.20
N ARG A 447 -1.55 60.62 22.66
CA ARG A 447 -1.28 62.07 22.61
C ARG A 447 -1.43 62.66 24.00
N GLY A 448 -0.71 63.75 24.24
CA GLY A 448 -0.81 64.51 25.47
C GLY A 448 0.04 65.77 25.47
N GLU A 449 0.16 66.39 26.63
CA GLU A 449 0.93 67.61 26.83
C GLU A 449 1.97 67.41 27.94
N VAL A 450 3.19 67.86 27.68
CA VAL A 450 4.28 67.92 28.65
C VAL A 450 4.65 69.37 28.93
N THR A 451 4.95 69.67 30.18
CA THR A 451 5.55 70.93 30.62
C THR A 451 7.06 70.73 30.67
N ILE A 452 7.79 71.41 29.80
CA ILE A 452 9.25 71.37 29.75
C ILE A 452 9.80 72.50 30.62
N TYR A 453 10.68 72.15 31.56
CA TYR A 453 11.35 73.08 32.47
C TYR A 453 12.80 73.29 32.04
N ASN A 454 13.22 74.56 32.01
CA ASN A 454 14.59 74.95 31.76
C ASN A 454 15.29 75.34 33.06
N LYS A 455 16.41 74.71 33.37
CA LYS A 455 17.23 75.00 34.56
C LYS A 455 18.47 75.85 34.22
N THR A 456 18.61 76.29 32.97
CA THR A 456 19.76 77.05 32.49
C THR A 456 19.44 78.54 32.35
N GLU A 457 20.47 79.39 32.35
CA GLU A 457 20.34 80.83 32.17
C GLU A 457 20.19 81.26 30.69
N GLU A 458 20.07 80.30 29.76
CA GLU A 458 19.87 80.57 28.34
C GLU A 458 18.50 80.08 27.87
N LYS A 459 17.86 80.85 26.97
CA LYS A 459 16.64 80.37 26.30
C LYS A 459 16.97 79.19 25.38
N LYS A 460 16.07 78.22 25.27
CA LYS A 460 16.25 77.05 24.39
C LYS A 460 15.01 76.84 23.52
N THR A 461 15.25 76.67 22.22
CA THR A 461 14.23 76.27 21.26
C THR A 461 14.38 74.78 20.95
N PHE A 462 13.28 74.04 21.09
CA PHE A 462 13.16 72.63 20.73
C PHE A 462 12.37 72.53 19.43
N PRO A 463 12.98 72.07 18.33
CA PRO A 463 12.28 71.94 17.06
C PRO A 463 11.18 70.86 17.15
N LYS A 464 10.20 70.96 16.25
CA LYS A 464 9.22 69.89 16.03
C LYS A 464 9.92 68.55 15.79
N GLY A 465 9.39 67.48 16.38
CA GLY A 465 9.95 66.13 16.28
C GLY A 465 11.05 65.82 17.30
N THR A 466 11.43 66.77 18.17
CA THR A 466 12.31 66.50 19.32
C THR A 466 11.75 65.35 20.15
N VAL A 467 12.60 64.38 20.48
CA VAL A 467 12.21 63.17 21.20
C VAL A 467 12.23 63.42 22.71
N ILE A 468 11.13 63.06 23.36
CA ILE A 468 10.94 63.12 24.81
C ILE A 468 10.72 61.69 25.29
N VAL A 469 11.55 61.24 26.25
CA VAL A 469 11.57 59.86 26.72
C VAL A 469 10.91 59.81 28.10
N GLY A 470 9.84 59.05 28.21
CA GLY A 470 9.10 58.84 29.45
C GLY A 470 9.57 57.60 30.21
N SER A 471 8.75 57.16 31.16
CA SER A 471 8.93 55.88 31.86
C SER A 471 9.07 54.70 30.87
N ASN A 472 9.82 53.67 31.26
CA ASN A 472 10.05 52.46 30.46
C ASN A 472 10.67 52.71 29.07
N SER A 473 11.41 53.81 28.91
CA SER A 473 12.07 54.20 27.65
C SER A 473 11.11 54.46 26.49
N LEU A 474 9.84 54.78 26.78
CA LEU A 474 8.84 55.09 25.76
C LEU A 474 9.12 56.45 25.12
N GLU A 475 9.23 56.47 23.79
CA GLU A 475 9.58 57.68 23.03
C GLU A 475 8.36 58.43 22.52
N PHE A 476 8.28 59.71 22.83
CA PHE A 476 7.30 60.66 22.33
C PHE A 476 7.99 61.74 21.50
N ARG A 477 7.28 62.37 20.56
CA ARG A 477 7.81 63.42 19.70
C ARG A 477 6.98 64.68 19.85
N LEU A 478 7.66 65.82 19.93
CA LEU A 478 7.00 67.13 19.87
C LEU A 478 6.23 67.30 18.56
N THR A 479 4.97 67.71 18.64
CA THR A 479 4.15 67.97 17.44
C THR A 479 4.41 69.35 16.84
N ASP A 480 4.95 70.26 17.65
CA ASP A 480 5.20 71.67 17.33
C ASP A 480 6.58 72.11 17.85
N GLU A 481 7.13 73.19 17.29
CA GLU A 481 8.33 73.83 17.84
C GLU A 481 7.96 74.59 19.11
N VAL A 482 8.81 74.49 20.14
CA VAL A 482 8.55 75.11 21.44
C VAL A 482 9.81 75.78 21.97
N THR A 483 9.70 77.02 22.42
CA THR A 483 10.80 77.78 23.03
C THR A 483 10.54 77.99 24.51
N VAL A 484 11.49 77.57 25.35
CA VAL A 484 11.47 77.81 26.80
C VAL A 484 12.45 78.93 27.15
N ALA A 485 11.98 79.90 27.95
CA ALA A 485 12.82 81.00 28.42
C ALA A 485 13.93 80.52 29.38
N SER A 486 14.93 81.36 29.60
CA SER A 486 16.01 81.15 30.58
C SER A 486 15.49 81.27 32.02
N THR A 487 16.03 80.46 32.92
CA THR A 487 15.83 80.62 34.38
C THR A 487 17.04 81.30 35.00
N SER A 488 16.82 82.38 35.76
CA SER A 488 17.87 83.06 36.55
C SER A 488 18.35 82.19 37.72
N SER A 489 19.64 82.24 38.05
CA SER A 489 20.22 81.56 39.22
C SER A 489 19.56 81.90 40.57
N PHE A 490 18.82 83.01 40.67
CA PHE A 490 18.12 83.42 41.90
C PHE A 490 16.60 83.15 41.86
N ALA A 491 16.09 82.51 40.80
CA ALA A 491 14.66 82.26 40.66
C ALA A 491 14.17 81.15 41.60
N THR A 492 13.02 81.38 42.24
CA THR A 492 12.33 80.38 43.06
C THR A 492 11.55 79.34 42.24
N ASN A 493 11.31 79.61 40.95
CA ASN A 493 10.61 78.72 40.01
C ASN A 493 11.35 78.64 38.67
N PHE A 494 11.41 77.47 38.06
CA PHE A 494 11.97 77.28 36.72
C PHE A 494 11.04 77.83 35.64
N SER A 495 11.60 78.52 34.65
CA SER A 495 10.92 78.82 33.38
C SER A 495 10.46 77.53 32.73
N ASN A 496 9.21 77.53 32.28
CA ASN A 496 8.57 76.36 31.72
C ASN A 496 7.62 76.73 30.58
N VAL A 497 7.33 75.74 29.75
CA VAL A 497 6.43 75.88 28.61
C VAL A 497 5.72 74.56 28.35
N LYS A 498 4.44 74.62 27.99
CA LYS A 498 3.66 73.46 27.59
C LYS A 498 3.94 73.10 26.13
N ALA A 499 4.10 71.82 25.87
CA ALA A 499 4.41 71.27 24.56
C ALA A 499 3.54 70.04 24.28
N LYS A 500 2.95 69.98 23.11
CA LYS A 500 2.15 68.83 22.66
C LYS A 500 3.07 67.72 22.17
N VAL A 501 2.74 66.49 22.55
CA VAL A 501 3.49 65.29 22.21
C VAL A 501 2.60 64.20 21.63
N GLU A 502 3.18 63.43 20.71
CA GLU A 502 2.59 62.21 20.17
C GLU A 502 3.58 61.04 20.33
N ALA A 503 3.07 59.86 20.70
CA ALA A 503 3.86 58.64 20.79
C ALA A 503 4.56 58.29 19.45
N SER A 504 5.76 57.74 19.52
CA SER A 504 6.50 57.34 18.31
C SER A 504 5.85 56.14 17.61
N THR A 505 5.32 55.18 18.38
CA THR A 505 4.54 54.04 17.90
C THR A 505 3.14 54.02 18.52
N PHE A 506 2.22 53.25 17.93
CA PHE A 506 0.93 52.96 18.57
C PHE A 506 1.15 51.99 19.74
N GLY A 507 0.24 52.00 20.72
CA GLY A 507 0.38 51.18 21.92
C GLY A 507 -0.39 51.70 23.13
N LYS A 508 -1.01 50.80 23.90
CA LYS A 508 -1.69 51.16 25.16
C LYS A 508 -0.69 51.58 26.25
N GLU A 509 0.54 51.07 26.16
CA GLU A 509 1.67 51.40 27.02
C GLU A 509 2.06 52.88 26.97
N TYR A 510 1.70 53.59 25.89
CA TYR A 510 1.94 55.02 25.75
C TYR A 510 0.89 55.90 26.46
N ASN A 511 -0.16 55.30 27.03
CA ASN A 511 -1.13 56.00 27.89
C ASN A 511 -0.57 56.17 29.30
N LEU A 512 0.25 57.20 29.49
CA LEU A 512 0.93 57.46 30.75
C LEU A 512 0.04 58.23 31.75
N PRO A 513 0.08 57.92 33.06
CA PRO A 513 -0.67 58.66 34.08
C PRO A 513 -0.16 60.10 34.21
N SER A 514 -0.98 60.99 34.78
CA SER A 514 -0.54 62.34 35.12
C SER A 514 0.62 62.31 36.12
N GLY A 515 1.49 63.30 36.04
CA GLY A 515 2.63 63.44 36.94
C GLY A 515 3.85 62.59 36.59
N THR A 516 3.86 61.95 35.43
CA THR A 516 5.01 61.22 34.88
C THR A 516 6.15 62.19 34.51
N ASN A 517 7.38 61.84 34.88
CA ASN A 517 8.57 62.59 34.52
C ASN A 517 9.16 62.09 33.21
N PHE A 518 9.74 63.00 32.44
CA PHE A 518 10.32 62.76 31.13
C PHE A 518 11.69 63.43 31.01
N THR A 519 12.52 62.86 30.13
CA THR A 519 13.80 63.43 29.73
C THR A 519 13.74 63.90 28.29
N VAL A 520 14.43 64.99 27.96
CA VAL A 520 14.52 65.48 26.59
C VAL A 520 15.76 64.86 25.95
N LYS A 521 15.60 64.04 24.91
CA LYS A 521 16.70 63.32 24.26
C LYS A 521 17.75 64.31 23.74
N ASN A 522 19.03 63.93 23.81
CA ASN A 522 20.19 64.78 23.48
C ASN A 522 20.33 66.05 24.32
N ASN A 523 19.69 66.12 25.49
CA ASN A 523 19.83 67.20 26.45
C ASN A 523 20.04 66.61 27.86
N SER A 524 20.87 67.25 28.68
CA SER A 524 21.12 66.77 30.05
C SER A 524 19.88 66.97 30.94
N SER A 525 19.55 65.98 31.77
CA SER A 525 18.48 66.06 32.79
C SER A 525 18.78 67.09 33.89
N THR A 526 20.05 67.49 34.02
CA THR A 526 20.46 68.63 34.87
C THR A 526 20.03 69.97 34.29
N ASN A 527 19.81 70.05 32.98
CA ASN A 527 19.51 71.29 32.26
C ASN A 527 18.03 71.37 31.88
N PHE A 528 17.44 70.26 31.44
CA PHE A 528 16.04 70.20 31.00
C PHE A 528 15.36 68.96 31.54
N ILE A 529 14.17 69.15 32.11
CA ILE A 529 13.27 68.06 32.52
C ILE A 529 11.88 68.36 31.99
N ALA A 530 11.08 67.32 31.77
CA ALA A 530 9.70 67.49 31.37
C ALA A 530 8.77 66.67 32.28
N LYS A 531 7.53 67.12 32.44
CA LYS A 531 6.52 66.43 33.24
C LYS A 531 5.15 66.63 32.61
N ASN A 532 4.29 65.63 32.61
CA ASN A 532 2.89 65.82 32.18
C ASN A 532 2.00 66.18 33.37
N ASP A 533 1.18 67.20 33.21
CA ASP A 533 0.19 67.59 34.23
C ASP A 533 -1.11 66.77 34.11
N SER A 534 -1.41 66.28 32.90
CA SER A 534 -2.57 65.44 32.59
C SER A 534 -2.14 64.11 31.98
N ALA A 535 -2.94 63.06 32.19
CA ALA A 535 -2.66 61.73 31.63
C ALA A 535 -2.66 61.75 30.08
N PHE A 536 -1.82 60.94 29.48
CA PHE A 536 -1.84 60.70 28.03
C PHE A 536 -2.90 59.66 27.69
N SER A 537 -3.54 59.81 26.55
CA SER A 537 -4.63 58.95 26.11
C SER A 537 -4.64 58.78 24.59
N GLY A 538 -5.48 57.88 24.09
CA GLY A 538 -5.62 57.57 22.66
C GLY A 538 -4.66 56.50 22.15
N GLY A 539 -3.73 56.01 22.97
CA GLY A 539 -2.88 54.87 22.62
C GLY A 539 -3.67 53.56 22.58
N THR A 540 -3.74 52.92 21.42
CA THR A 540 -4.38 51.60 21.28
C THR A 540 -3.47 50.64 20.51
N LYS A 541 -3.68 49.34 20.70
CA LYS A 541 -2.97 48.26 19.98
C LYS A 541 -3.96 47.13 19.72
N LYS A 542 -4.08 46.72 18.47
CA LYS A 542 -4.91 45.62 17.97
C LYS A 542 -4.04 44.75 17.07
N GLU A 543 -4.01 43.45 17.35
CA GLU A 543 -3.43 42.46 16.45
C GLU A 543 -4.55 41.95 15.54
N THR A 544 -4.31 41.96 14.22
CA THR A 544 -5.21 41.36 13.23
C THR A 544 -4.47 40.28 12.45
N LYS A 545 -5.19 39.21 12.11
CA LYS A 545 -4.71 38.12 11.28
C LYS A 545 -4.66 38.59 9.83
N VAL A 546 -3.55 38.36 9.16
CA VAL A 546 -3.34 38.77 7.76
C VAL A 546 -2.74 37.63 6.97
N VAL A 547 -2.99 37.63 5.66
CA VAL A 547 -2.40 36.64 4.75
C VAL A 547 -0.90 36.86 4.63
N SER A 548 -0.10 35.83 4.89
CA SER A 548 1.35 35.82 4.67
C SER A 548 1.70 35.27 3.28
N LYS A 549 2.93 35.50 2.82
CA LYS A 549 3.44 34.89 1.57
C LYS A 549 3.44 33.36 1.65
N GLN A 550 3.85 32.83 2.81
CA GLN A 550 3.91 31.40 3.05
C GLN A 550 2.52 30.77 2.94
N ASP A 551 1.49 31.45 3.47
CA ASP A 551 0.11 30.93 3.42
C ASP A 551 -0.36 30.74 1.97
N ILE A 552 0.01 31.66 1.07
CA ILE A 552 -0.30 31.59 -0.37
C ILE A 552 0.52 30.50 -1.04
N GLU A 553 1.83 30.42 -0.79
CA GLU A 553 2.71 29.41 -1.39
C GLU A 553 2.30 27.99 -0.99
N ASP A 554 1.97 27.77 0.28
CA ASP A 554 1.50 26.48 0.77
C ASP A 554 0.15 26.09 0.14
N ALA A 555 -0.78 27.05 0.00
CA ALA A 555 -2.05 26.83 -0.68
C ALA A 555 -1.85 26.44 -2.16
N LYS A 556 -0.91 27.10 -2.86
CA LYS A 556 -0.56 26.81 -4.25
C LYS A 556 0.09 25.44 -4.42
N ASN A 557 1.08 25.12 -3.59
CA ASN A 557 1.81 23.85 -3.66
C ASN A 557 0.87 22.66 -3.41
N SER A 558 -0.01 22.79 -2.40
CA SER A 558 -1.03 21.79 -2.10
C SER A 558 -2.00 21.62 -3.27
N LEU A 559 -2.54 22.74 -3.79
CA LEU A 559 -3.46 22.72 -4.94
C LEU A 559 -2.82 22.12 -6.20
N THR A 560 -1.58 22.49 -6.52
CA THR A 560 -0.84 21.98 -7.69
C THR A 560 -0.65 20.47 -7.59
N SER A 561 -0.31 19.94 -6.41
CA SER A 561 -0.20 18.50 -6.17
C SER A 561 -1.53 17.78 -6.40
N ASP A 562 -2.64 18.33 -5.90
CA ASP A 562 -3.96 17.71 -6.06
C ASP A 562 -4.46 17.78 -7.52
N LEU A 563 -4.21 18.89 -8.21
CA LEU A 563 -4.50 19.03 -9.63
C LEU A 563 -3.64 18.09 -10.48
N ALA A 564 -2.37 17.86 -10.14
CA ALA A 564 -1.51 16.90 -10.84
C ALA A 564 -2.06 15.47 -10.71
N LYS A 565 -2.51 15.05 -9.52
CA LYS A 565 -3.18 13.76 -9.30
C LYS A 565 -4.46 13.63 -10.13
N LYS A 566 -5.27 14.68 -10.18
CA LYS A 566 -6.50 14.74 -10.98
C LYS A 566 -6.20 14.63 -12.48
N ALA A 567 -5.15 15.30 -12.96
CA ALA A 567 -4.70 15.22 -14.35
C ALA A 567 -4.21 13.81 -14.71
N LEU A 568 -3.43 13.16 -13.83
CA LEU A 568 -2.99 11.77 -14.00
C LEU A 568 -4.19 10.81 -14.09
N ALA A 569 -5.18 10.96 -13.21
CA ALA A 569 -6.40 10.15 -13.24
C ALA A 569 -7.22 10.36 -14.53
N GLN A 570 -7.36 11.62 -14.99
CA GLN A 570 -8.06 11.94 -16.23
C GLN A 570 -7.33 11.37 -17.47
N ALA A 571 -6.01 11.52 -17.54
CA ALA A 571 -5.23 10.93 -18.63
C ALA A 571 -5.27 9.40 -18.60
N GLY A 572 -5.27 8.79 -17.40
CA GLY A 572 -5.36 7.34 -17.23
C GLY A 572 -6.63 6.76 -17.85
N SER A 573 -7.76 7.48 -17.71
CA SER A 573 -9.03 7.10 -18.32
C SER A 573 -9.07 7.16 -19.85
N LYS A 574 -8.08 7.80 -20.48
CA LYS A 574 -7.98 7.97 -21.94
C LYS A 574 -6.92 7.07 -22.59
N LEU A 575 -6.23 6.24 -21.81
CA LEU A 575 -5.18 5.35 -22.31
C LEU A 575 -5.74 4.25 -23.21
N GLY A 576 -5.00 3.94 -24.27
CA GLY A 576 -5.25 2.79 -25.13
C GLY A 576 -4.83 1.46 -24.49
N GLU A 577 -5.22 0.37 -25.13
CA GLU A 577 -4.83 -0.99 -24.71
C GLU A 577 -3.30 -1.15 -24.76
N GLY A 578 -2.70 -1.54 -23.63
CA GLY A 578 -1.25 -1.73 -23.53
C GLY A 578 -0.45 -0.43 -23.39
N GLU A 579 -1.11 0.70 -23.14
CA GLU A 579 -0.48 1.97 -22.74
C GLU A 579 -0.51 2.14 -21.21
N ALA A 580 0.49 2.83 -20.69
CA ALA A 580 0.59 3.20 -19.28
C ALA A 580 1.16 4.62 -19.14
N LEU A 581 0.78 5.30 -18.06
CA LEU A 581 1.29 6.63 -17.73
C LEU A 581 2.61 6.56 -16.97
N VAL A 582 3.49 7.51 -17.26
CA VAL A 582 4.56 7.91 -16.36
C VAL A 582 3.91 8.49 -15.10
N PRO A 583 4.25 8.02 -13.89
CA PRO A 583 3.56 8.40 -12.66
C PRO A 583 3.99 9.77 -12.12
N ALA A 584 4.15 10.75 -13.00
CA ALA A 584 4.50 12.14 -12.70
C ALA A 584 4.21 13.06 -13.89
N GLN A 585 4.01 14.36 -13.62
CA GLN A 585 3.98 15.37 -14.66
C GLN A 585 5.37 15.66 -15.23
N ILE A 586 5.45 15.83 -16.54
CA ILE A 586 6.68 16.24 -17.25
C ILE A 586 6.78 17.76 -17.32
N ALA A 587 5.64 18.44 -17.47
CA ALA A 587 5.58 19.89 -17.45
C ALA A 587 4.23 20.35 -16.91
N GLU A 588 4.21 21.56 -16.38
CA GLU A 588 3.02 22.25 -15.90
C GLU A 588 3.04 23.70 -16.40
N ASP A 589 1.88 24.19 -16.83
CA ASP A 589 1.69 25.55 -17.30
C ASP A 589 0.41 26.12 -16.67
N VAL A 590 0.55 27.16 -15.84
CA VAL A 590 -0.56 27.79 -15.13
C VAL A 590 -1.27 28.74 -16.08
N THR A 591 -2.46 28.36 -16.54
CA THR A 591 -3.24 29.14 -17.52
C THR A 591 -4.09 30.23 -16.87
N SER A 592 -4.48 30.04 -15.61
CA SER A 592 -5.24 31.02 -14.83
C SER A 592 -4.94 30.88 -13.34
N GLU A 593 -4.78 32.01 -12.66
CA GLU A 593 -4.60 32.09 -11.20
C GLU A 593 -5.48 33.22 -10.64
N LYS A 594 -6.21 32.92 -9.56
CA LYS A 594 -6.97 33.92 -8.80
C LYS A 594 -6.78 33.71 -7.31
N LEU A 595 -6.53 34.81 -6.60
CA LEU A 595 -6.42 34.83 -5.15
C LEU A 595 -7.63 35.54 -4.55
N SER A 596 -8.23 34.98 -3.49
CA SER A 596 -9.31 35.65 -2.77
C SER A 596 -8.82 36.88 -2.00
N LYS A 597 -7.56 36.86 -1.57
CA LYS A 597 -6.89 37.90 -0.77
C LYS A 597 -5.42 38.00 -1.13
N LYS A 598 -4.87 39.21 -1.07
CA LYS A 598 -3.44 39.48 -1.29
C LYS A 598 -2.67 39.41 0.02
N GLU A 599 -1.35 39.25 -0.09
CA GLU A 599 -0.44 39.37 1.05
C GLU A 599 -0.69 40.66 1.84
N GLY A 600 -0.81 40.54 3.17
CA GLY A 600 -0.99 41.65 4.10
C GLY A 600 -2.44 42.14 4.24
N GLU A 601 -3.39 41.55 3.52
CA GLU A 601 -4.82 41.78 3.72
C GLU A 601 -5.37 41.01 4.92
N GLU A 602 -6.32 41.61 5.64
CA GLU A 602 -6.99 40.99 6.79
C GLU A 602 -7.95 39.91 6.30
N ALA A 603 -7.71 38.68 6.75
CA ALA A 603 -8.53 37.51 6.43
C ALA A 603 -8.20 36.36 7.39
N ASP A 604 -9.17 35.47 7.61
CA ASP A 604 -8.94 34.24 8.39
C ASP A 604 -8.36 33.11 7.53
N ILE A 605 -8.68 33.12 6.24
CA ILE A 605 -8.35 32.09 5.23
C ILE A 605 -7.98 32.79 3.92
N VAL A 606 -6.99 32.25 3.22
CA VAL A 606 -6.70 32.58 1.82
C VAL A 606 -7.16 31.43 0.92
N SER A 607 -7.76 31.77 -0.22
CA SER A 607 -8.21 30.82 -1.23
C SER A 607 -7.50 31.10 -2.54
N VAL A 608 -7.05 30.04 -3.20
CA VAL A 608 -6.37 30.07 -4.48
C VAL A 608 -7.20 29.26 -5.46
N SER A 609 -7.53 29.84 -6.61
CA SER A 609 -8.17 29.13 -7.72
C SER A 609 -7.21 29.10 -8.89
N GLU A 610 -6.82 27.90 -9.33
CA GLU A 610 -5.89 27.71 -10.44
C GLU A 610 -6.49 26.81 -11.52
N THR A 611 -6.18 27.14 -12.77
CA THR A 611 -6.30 26.25 -13.91
C THR A 611 -4.90 25.95 -14.40
N ILE A 612 -4.52 24.68 -14.42
CA ILE A 612 -3.18 24.22 -14.79
C ILE A 612 -3.30 23.22 -15.92
N LYS A 613 -2.47 23.41 -16.95
CA LYS A 613 -2.29 22.47 -18.05
C LYS A 613 -1.06 21.60 -17.74
N PHE A 614 -1.29 20.33 -17.46
CA PHE A 614 -0.24 19.34 -17.24
C PHE A 614 0.10 18.61 -18.52
N THR A 615 1.39 18.39 -18.77
CA THR A 615 1.91 17.50 -19.80
C THR A 615 2.39 16.21 -19.14
N LEU A 616 1.83 15.08 -19.55
CA LEU A 616 2.06 13.76 -18.95
C LEU A 616 2.69 12.83 -19.98
N GLY A 617 3.57 11.92 -19.53
CA GLY A 617 4.21 10.93 -20.38
C GLY A 617 3.41 9.63 -20.47
N ILE A 618 3.34 9.04 -21.66
CA ILE A 618 2.75 7.71 -21.93
C ILE A 618 3.83 6.82 -22.52
N TYR A 619 3.85 5.54 -22.13
CA TYR A 619 4.69 4.51 -22.75
C TYR A 619 3.87 3.25 -23.01
N THR A 620 4.36 2.38 -23.90
CA THR A 620 3.68 1.13 -24.26
C THR A 620 4.31 -0.10 -23.61
N LYS A 621 3.54 -1.18 -23.43
CA LYS A 621 4.02 -2.51 -22.99
C LYS A 621 5.25 -2.96 -23.81
N LYS A 622 5.18 -2.79 -25.13
CA LYS A 622 6.25 -3.15 -26.06
C LYS A 622 7.54 -2.37 -25.80
N GLU A 623 7.43 -1.05 -25.59
CA GLU A 623 8.60 -0.21 -25.29
C GLU A 623 9.19 -0.55 -23.92
N LEU A 624 8.36 -0.86 -22.92
CA LEU A 624 8.83 -1.31 -21.61
C LEU A 624 9.55 -2.66 -21.69
N GLU A 625 9.01 -3.63 -22.42
CA GLU A 625 9.63 -4.94 -22.58
C GLU A 625 10.98 -4.84 -23.32
N GLN A 626 11.06 -3.99 -24.36
CA GLN A 626 12.31 -3.71 -25.06
C GLN A 626 13.37 -3.09 -24.13
N LEU A 627 12.95 -2.18 -23.25
CA LEU A 627 13.83 -1.58 -22.26
C LEU A 627 14.36 -2.64 -21.28
N ILE A 628 13.47 -3.47 -20.69
CA ILE A 628 13.87 -4.51 -19.74
C ILE A 628 14.83 -5.50 -20.38
N LYS A 629 14.55 -5.93 -21.63
CA LYS A 629 15.45 -6.81 -22.39
C LYS A 629 16.81 -6.15 -22.63
N GLY A 630 16.84 -4.86 -22.98
CA GLY A 630 18.08 -4.10 -23.12
C GLY A 630 18.90 -4.03 -21.82
N ILE A 631 18.25 -3.74 -20.69
CA ILE A 631 18.91 -3.64 -19.37
C ILE A 631 19.44 -4.99 -18.88
N SER A 632 18.87 -6.10 -19.39
CA SER A 632 19.24 -7.47 -19.01
C SER A 632 20.55 -7.97 -19.59
N ASP A 633 21.17 -7.25 -20.53
CA ASP A 633 22.49 -7.55 -21.10
C ASP A 633 22.64 -9.02 -21.54
N GLY A 634 21.61 -9.56 -22.17
CA GLY A 634 21.59 -10.93 -22.70
C GLY A 634 21.39 -12.05 -21.66
N GLN A 635 21.13 -11.73 -20.39
CA GLN A 635 20.76 -12.73 -19.37
C GLN A 635 19.45 -13.46 -19.70
N ILE A 636 18.54 -12.76 -20.39
CA ILE A 636 17.26 -13.28 -20.85
C ILE A 636 17.34 -13.51 -22.37
N PRO A 637 17.12 -14.74 -22.86
CA PRO A 637 17.10 -15.01 -24.29
C PRO A 637 15.88 -14.34 -24.96
N ASP A 638 16.03 -13.91 -26.21
CA ASP A 638 14.96 -13.28 -27.01
C ASP A 638 13.71 -14.17 -27.15
N SER A 639 13.88 -15.48 -27.01
CA SER A 639 12.79 -16.47 -27.04
C SER A 639 11.90 -16.46 -25.80
N TYR A 640 12.14 -15.58 -24.83
CA TYR A 640 11.34 -15.44 -23.62
C TYR A 640 10.49 -14.16 -23.67
N GLU A 641 9.29 -14.26 -23.12
CA GLU A 641 8.30 -13.17 -23.01
C GLU A 641 8.06 -12.83 -21.54
N LEU A 642 7.81 -11.54 -21.29
CA LEU A 642 7.54 -11.02 -19.95
C LEU A 642 6.14 -11.46 -19.49
N ILE A 643 6.04 -12.00 -18.29
CA ILE A 643 4.77 -12.35 -17.64
C ILE A 643 4.31 -11.14 -16.82
N TYR A 644 3.53 -10.25 -17.41
CA TYR A 644 3.10 -8.99 -16.78
C TYR A 644 2.46 -9.19 -15.40
N ASP A 645 1.54 -10.15 -15.26
CA ASP A 645 0.77 -10.36 -14.00
C ASP A 645 1.64 -10.83 -12.82
N SER A 646 2.82 -11.39 -13.10
CA SER A 646 3.78 -11.86 -12.08
C SER A 646 5.06 -11.03 -12.03
N SER A 647 5.12 -9.98 -12.85
CA SER A 647 6.25 -9.04 -12.93
C SER A 647 5.86 -7.72 -12.28
N ARG A 648 6.69 -7.23 -11.37
CA ARG A 648 6.52 -5.91 -10.77
C ARG A 648 7.54 -4.97 -11.38
N VAL A 649 7.06 -3.92 -12.03
CA VAL A 649 7.90 -2.83 -12.51
C VAL A 649 7.42 -1.58 -11.80
N GLU A 650 8.34 -0.78 -11.26
CA GLU A 650 8.03 0.47 -10.59
C GLU A 650 8.91 1.59 -11.12
N MET A 651 8.30 2.74 -11.44
CA MET A 651 9.01 3.95 -11.82
C MET A 651 8.93 4.95 -10.66
N LYS A 652 10.09 5.34 -10.13
CA LYS A 652 10.23 6.26 -8.99
C LYS A 652 11.12 7.43 -9.34
N ASN A 653 11.04 8.50 -8.56
CA ASN A 653 11.91 9.68 -8.68
C ASN A 653 11.95 10.27 -10.10
N VAL A 654 10.80 10.38 -10.77
CA VAL A 654 10.71 11.04 -12.07
C VAL A 654 11.05 12.51 -11.89
N ARG A 655 12.09 12.98 -12.58
CA ARG A 655 12.60 14.35 -12.48
C ARG A 655 12.86 14.90 -13.86
N VAL A 656 12.50 16.16 -14.06
CA VAL A 656 12.83 16.90 -15.28
C VAL A 656 14.23 17.50 -15.07
N GLY A 657 15.21 16.97 -15.79
CA GLY A 657 16.59 17.43 -15.78
C GLY A 657 16.83 18.67 -16.65
N LYS A 658 18.08 19.14 -16.68
CA LYS A 658 18.48 20.27 -17.54
C LYS A 658 18.52 19.80 -19.00
N LYS A 659 17.90 20.57 -19.93
CA LYS A 659 17.75 20.29 -21.38
C LYS A 659 16.60 19.33 -21.77
N ASP A 660 15.45 19.44 -21.11
CA ASP A 660 14.22 18.66 -21.41
C ASP A 660 14.40 17.13 -21.33
N THR A 661 15.44 16.67 -20.65
CA THR A 661 15.65 15.24 -20.39
C THR A 661 14.92 14.85 -19.12
N VAL A 662 13.98 13.92 -19.22
CA VAL A 662 13.27 13.40 -18.05
C VAL A 662 14.01 12.15 -17.56
N GLU A 663 14.47 12.16 -16.31
CA GLU A 663 15.17 11.05 -15.68
C GLU A 663 14.22 10.33 -14.71
N ALA A 664 14.33 9.01 -14.60
CA ALA A 664 13.56 8.21 -13.65
C ALA A 664 14.39 7.03 -13.13
N ASN A 665 14.04 6.53 -11.95
CA ASN A 665 14.57 5.28 -11.43
C ASN A 665 13.55 4.17 -11.70
N LEU A 666 13.98 3.14 -12.40
CA LEU A 666 13.19 1.96 -12.69
C LEU A 666 13.62 0.82 -11.77
N SER A 667 12.69 0.29 -10.98
CA SER A 667 12.84 -0.94 -10.23
C SER A 667 12.12 -2.05 -10.97
N VAL A 668 12.87 -3.06 -11.42
CA VAL A 668 12.35 -4.17 -12.21
C VAL A 668 12.45 -5.44 -11.40
N GLN A 669 11.33 -6.15 -11.25
CA GLN A 669 11.22 -7.52 -10.79
C GLN A 669 10.43 -8.30 -11.84
N ALA A 670 11.11 -8.74 -12.89
CA ALA A 670 10.48 -9.29 -14.08
C ALA A 670 10.60 -10.81 -14.10
N LYS A 671 9.48 -11.48 -14.40
CA LYS A 671 9.43 -12.92 -14.66
C LYS A 671 9.19 -13.18 -16.13
N PHE A 672 9.90 -14.14 -16.67
CA PHE A 672 9.91 -14.47 -18.09
C PHE A 672 9.59 -15.95 -18.31
N ILE A 673 8.75 -16.23 -19.31
CA ILE A 673 8.41 -17.59 -19.77
C ILE A 673 8.86 -17.78 -21.22
N PRO A 674 9.34 -18.97 -21.63
CA PRO A 674 9.67 -19.21 -23.03
C PRO A 674 8.44 -19.08 -23.92
N HIS A 675 8.59 -18.36 -25.03
CA HIS A 675 7.62 -18.29 -26.11
C HIS A 675 7.64 -19.61 -26.90
N ILE A 676 6.64 -20.46 -26.65
CA ILE A 676 6.48 -21.74 -27.35
C ILE A 676 5.36 -21.62 -28.38
N ASP A 677 5.71 -21.72 -29.67
CA ASP A 677 4.72 -21.80 -30.74
C ASP A 677 3.98 -23.15 -30.69
N ILE A 678 2.83 -23.15 -30.03
CA ILE A 678 1.96 -24.31 -29.83
C ILE A 678 1.56 -24.94 -31.18
N LYS A 679 1.33 -24.13 -32.23
CA LYS A 679 0.91 -24.65 -33.54
C LYS A 679 2.04 -25.41 -34.22
N LYS A 680 3.26 -24.85 -34.18
CA LYS A 680 4.45 -25.50 -34.72
C LYS A 680 4.79 -26.78 -33.95
N LEU A 681 4.71 -26.72 -32.61
CA LEU A 681 4.98 -27.86 -31.74
C LEU A 681 3.96 -28.99 -31.97
N THR A 682 2.66 -28.68 -32.02
CA THR A 682 1.59 -29.67 -32.29
C THR A 682 1.80 -30.38 -33.64
N ASN A 683 2.18 -29.63 -34.67
CA ASN A 683 2.43 -30.20 -36.00
C ASN A 683 3.65 -31.13 -36.04
N SER A 684 4.63 -30.92 -35.17
CA SER A 684 5.84 -31.76 -35.11
C SER A 684 5.60 -33.11 -34.42
N ILE A 685 4.67 -33.18 -33.46
CA ILE A 685 4.39 -34.37 -32.65
C ILE A 685 3.21 -35.22 -33.15
N ARG A 686 2.35 -34.68 -34.02
CA ARG A 686 1.17 -35.42 -34.53
C ARG A 686 1.55 -36.74 -35.22
N GLY A 687 0.81 -37.81 -34.94
CA GLY A 687 1.06 -39.14 -35.51
C GLY A 687 2.39 -39.81 -35.10
N LYS A 688 3.20 -39.19 -34.21
CA LYS A 688 4.43 -39.80 -33.69
C LYS A 688 4.11 -40.79 -32.58
N GLY A 689 5.03 -41.73 -32.34
CA GLY A 689 4.99 -42.55 -31.12
C GLY A 689 5.38 -41.72 -29.89
N ILE A 690 4.90 -42.12 -28.71
CA ILE A 690 5.11 -41.40 -27.44
C ILE A 690 6.59 -41.02 -27.23
N ALA A 691 7.51 -41.98 -27.29
CA ALA A 691 8.94 -41.74 -27.06
C ALA A 691 9.54 -40.69 -28.03
N LYS A 692 9.12 -40.71 -29.29
CA LYS A 692 9.60 -39.74 -30.29
C LYS A 692 8.98 -38.35 -30.10
N ALA A 693 7.73 -38.29 -29.65
CA ALA A 693 7.09 -37.03 -29.29
C ALA A 693 7.74 -36.41 -28.05
N GLU A 694 8.06 -37.24 -27.05
CA GLU A 694 8.80 -36.84 -25.84
C GLU A 694 10.18 -36.27 -26.18
N GLU A 695 10.92 -36.90 -27.11
CA GLU A 695 12.21 -36.38 -27.59
C GLU A 695 12.08 -35.00 -28.25
N ILE A 696 11.07 -34.81 -29.11
CA ILE A 696 10.80 -33.53 -29.77
C ILE A 696 10.43 -32.45 -28.75
N LEU A 697 9.58 -32.78 -27.77
CA LEU A 697 9.19 -31.86 -26.70
C LEU A 697 10.40 -31.44 -25.85
N LYS A 698 11.27 -32.38 -25.45
CA LYS A 698 12.52 -32.09 -24.71
C LYS A 698 13.53 -31.26 -25.50
N SER A 699 13.53 -31.37 -26.82
CA SER A 699 14.42 -30.57 -27.68
C SER A 699 13.95 -29.13 -27.89
N THR A 700 12.76 -28.77 -27.41
CA THR A 700 12.21 -27.42 -27.52
C THR A 700 12.80 -26.53 -26.43
N THR A 701 13.34 -25.37 -26.82
CA THR A 701 13.96 -24.41 -25.89
C THR A 701 13.00 -24.04 -24.76
N GLY A 702 13.50 -24.09 -23.52
CA GLY A 702 12.74 -23.74 -22.32
C GLY A 702 11.82 -24.83 -21.79
N VAL A 703 11.79 -26.03 -22.40
CA VAL A 703 11.04 -27.19 -21.88
C VAL A 703 11.91 -27.99 -20.90
N THR A 704 11.44 -28.14 -19.66
CA THR A 704 12.12 -28.89 -18.59
C THR A 704 11.60 -30.31 -18.47
N ASP A 705 10.29 -30.51 -18.59
CA ASP A 705 9.66 -31.84 -18.56
C ASP A 705 8.37 -31.87 -19.40
N GLN A 706 7.84 -33.06 -19.65
CA GLN A 706 6.58 -33.23 -20.38
C GLN A 706 5.80 -34.47 -19.94
N LYS A 707 4.48 -34.36 -20.01
CA LYS A 707 3.56 -35.46 -19.74
C LYS A 707 2.58 -35.63 -20.90
N ILE A 708 2.55 -36.82 -21.49
CA ILE A 708 1.62 -37.16 -22.56
C ILE A 708 0.58 -38.14 -22.03
N ILE A 709 -0.70 -37.75 -22.08
CA ILE A 709 -1.84 -38.58 -21.69
C ILE A 709 -2.71 -38.84 -22.92
N LEU A 710 -2.85 -40.13 -23.28
CA LEU A 710 -3.75 -40.56 -24.35
C LEU A 710 -5.15 -40.86 -23.79
N ILE A 711 -6.15 -40.17 -24.32
CA ILE A 711 -7.57 -40.33 -23.95
C ILE A 711 -8.23 -41.27 -24.96
N ARG A 712 -9.01 -42.26 -24.47
CA ARG A 712 -9.63 -43.33 -25.27
C ARG A 712 -8.61 -44.28 -25.93
N LYS A 713 -7.48 -44.53 -25.25
CA LYS A 713 -6.47 -45.51 -25.67
C LYS A 713 -7.09 -46.92 -25.74
N PHE A 714 -6.89 -47.60 -26.86
CA PHE A 714 -7.32 -48.99 -27.04
C PHE A 714 -6.15 -49.94 -26.70
N PRO A 715 -6.35 -50.98 -25.86
CA PRO A 715 -5.25 -51.81 -25.33
C PRO A 715 -4.36 -52.49 -26.39
N PHE A 716 -4.91 -52.81 -27.56
CA PHE A 716 -4.24 -53.60 -28.60
C PHE A 716 -3.71 -52.77 -29.78
N LEU A 717 -3.88 -51.45 -29.76
CA LEU A 717 -3.39 -50.55 -30.80
C LEU A 717 -2.09 -49.84 -30.37
N PRO A 718 -1.17 -49.53 -31.32
CA PRO A 718 0.07 -48.86 -30.99
C PRO A 718 -0.17 -47.49 -30.34
N SER A 719 0.69 -47.13 -29.39
CA SER A 719 0.60 -45.84 -28.68
C SER A 719 1.18 -44.71 -29.51
N LEU A 720 0.39 -44.23 -30.48
CA LEU A 720 0.68 -43.09 -31.34
C LEU A 720 -0.16 -41.89 -30.91
N LEU A 721 0.34 -40.67 -31.12
CA LEU A 721 -0.48 -39.47 -31.00
C LEU A 721 -1.51 -39.38 -32.14
N PRO A 722 -2.65 -38.68 -31.92
CA PRO A 722 -3.63 -38.41 -32.97
C PRO A 722 -2.99 -37.79 -34.22
N GLN A 723 -3.49 -38.15 -35.40
CA GLN A 723 -3.05 -37.53 -36.66
C GLN A 723 -3.65 -36.13 -36.86
N ASN A 724 -4.85 -35.91 -36.33
CA ASN A 724 -5.53 -34.63 -36.38
C ASN A 724 -5.02 -33.72 -35.25
N ALA A 725 -4.42 -32.59 -35.62
CA ALA A 725 -3.88 -31.61 -34.66
C ALA A 725 -4.95 -31.09 -33.69
N LYS A 726 -6.22 -31.02 -34.10
CA LYS A 726 -7.34 -30.58 -33.24
C LYS A 726 -7.63 -31.54 -32.08
N ASN A 727 -7.12 -32.77 -32.13
CA ASN A 727 -7.26 -33.77 -31.07
C ASN A 727 -6.06 -33.80 -30.12
N ILE A 728 -5.10 -32.88 -30.27
CA ILE A 728 -3.96 -32.72 -29.38
C ILE A 728 -4.14 -31.38 -28.67
N THR A 729 -4.28 -31.41 -27.36
CA THR A 729 -4.29 -30.21 -26.51
C THR A 729 -2.91 -30.11 -25.85
N ILE A 730 -2.25 -28.96 -26.00
CA ILE A 730 -0.97 -28.67 -25.34
C ILE A 730 -1.22 -27.59 -24.28
N ASP A 731 -0.90 -27.90 -23.04
CA ASP A 731 -0.95 -26.97 -21.90
C ASP A 731 0.47 -26.73 -21.40
N ILE A 732 0.85 -25.45 -21.26
CA ILE A 732 2.15 -25.06 -20.70
C ILE A 732 1.98 -24.79 -19.22
N LYS A 733 2.83 -25.39 -18.40
CA LYS A 733 2.90 -25.20 -16.95
C LYS A 733 4.31 -24.79 -16.55
N THR A 734 4.41 -24.01 -15.49
CA THR A 734 5.67 -23.59 -14.88
C THR A 734 5.80 -24.17 -13.50
#